data_AF-A0ABD4VWE5-F1
#
_entry.id   AF-A0ABD4VWE5-F1
#
_cell.length_a   1.000
_cell.length_b   1.000
_cell.length_c   1.000
_cell.angle_alpha   90.00
_cell.angle_beta   90.00
_cell.angle_gamma   90.00
#
_symmetry.space_group_name_H-M   'P 1'
#
loop_
_entity.id
_entity.type
_entity.pdbx_description
1 polymer ?
#
loop_
_entity_poly.entity_id
_entity_poly.type
_entity_poly.pdbx_seq_one_letter_code
_entity_poly.pdbx_strand_id
1 'polypeptide(L)'
;MKYLSFPFLLLLLPLIGFGCSSDEEETDSLILSSDSETYFEQGIDFPAVSGTRTLSFSAGRPWRISLTGADIRTAADWCTVTPSSGGAGDASVTVSTQENTGYDSRSVKLTLVTGGIEKSFTVSQKQKDALTLTASRFEIGKEGGNVQVEVKANIAFEVEIPEAGRSWISQVNTRGLVSANLTFAVAPNQGPAGREGEIVIRSGSLSEKLRITQEGSCDDGLSFRPGAPDADLPLTLYFKATKDSPLYDYTGDVYVHAGVVSEGSWMHVPADWNTNVDKCKMNRVADNIWSITLEPSIRQWFDSGETPVRQLGIVIRSADGSKKGLDGDSFVTVTDRLYKPFEPAAVKYASMPGGLQEGINPVDPSTVTLVLYDKDKKGGHKDFAHVVGDFNDWKLSNESNSQMNRDDAAGCWWITLTGLQPAREYAFQYYVGTREGETLRLADAYSRKILDPDNDKYISSSTYPDAKEYPSGAVGIASVFKIREDAYDWKVKNFRIPDKENLMIYELLLRDFTATGDLNGAMEKIGYLKSLGFNAVELMPVQEFDGNDSWGYNPCFYFALDKAYGTDRMYKAFIDKCHEAGMAVLFDVVYNHASGSHPFARLYWDTKNNRTAADNPWFNVKEPHPYGVFHDFNHESPLVRAFVKRNLKFLLEEYHIDGFRFDMTKGFTQNSSTEATAGKYDASRIAILKDYNGAIREVNPQAVVILEHFCDEKEESELAEEGMQLWRNLNNAYCQSAMGYQSDSDFTPLVTFGTTMPYGGWVGFMESHDEERTAFKQIAYSGEPLKSDLNARMKQLATNASFFFTAPGPKMVWQFGEMGYDVSIEEGGRTGKKPLHWEYLDNGARKELCDTYAKLLKLRREHAELFDPGATFSWLVKTANWTGGRFLTLEAANGKKLVVVGNFTAKPIEAITTFPATGVWTEYLNGTKLHVTSMQTGLTIPAHGCRVYTNF
;
A
#
# COMPACT_ATOMS: atom_id res chain seq x y z
N MET A 1 51.40 -32.70 -15.46
CA MET A 1 51.87 -33.01 -16.83
C MET A 1 52.71 -31.82 -17.27
N LYS A 2 54.05 -31.88 -17.40
CA LYS A 2 55.02 -33.00 -17.25
C LYS A 2 56.41 -32.43 -16.81
N TYR A 3 57.00 -32.96 -15.72
CA TYR A 3 58.46 -33.17 -15.46
C TYR A 3 59.45 -31.95 -15.54
N LEU A 4 60.64 -31.90 -14.90
CA LEU A 4 61.14 -32.49 -13.64
C LEU A 4 62.42 -31.73 -13.16
N SER A 5 62.77 -31.93 -11.89
CA SER A 5 63.90 -31.42 -11.09
C SER A 5 65.34 -31.83 -11.50
N PHE A 6 66.32 -30.95 -11.17
CA PHE A 6 67.69 -31.26 -10.63
C PHE A 6 68.70 -32.06 -11.53
N PRO A 7 69.99 -32.28 -11.15
CA PRO A 7 71.06 -31.34 -10.70
C PRO A 7 72.48 -31.70 -11.28
N PHE A 8 73.58 -31.35 -10.55
CA PHE A 8 74.92 -32.03 -10.54
C PHE A 8 75.92 -31.71 -11.71
N LEU A 9 77.27 -31.82 -11.64
CA LEU A 9 78.27 -32.05 -10.55
C LEU A 9 79.74 -31.79 -11.02
N LEU A 10 80.70 -31.48 -10.09
CA LEU A 10 82.18 -31.66 -10.10
C LEU A 10 83.03 -31.04 -11.27
N LEU A 11 84.37 -30.83 -11.29
CA LEU A 11 85.55 -30.68 -10.38
C LEU A 11 86.79 -31.26 -11.12
N LEU A 12 87.92 -30.53 -11.24
CA LEU A 12 89.34 -31.02 -11.12
C LEU A 12 90.44 -30.06 -11.66
N LEU A 13 91.61 -30.13 -11.00
CA LEU A 13 92.95 -29.55 -11.27
C LEU A 13 93.92 -30.71 -11.73
N PRO A 14 95.28 -30.67 -11.78
CA PRO A 14 96.30 -29.64 -11.41
C PRO A 14 97.61 -29.51 -12.28
N LEU A 15 98.53 -28.56 -11.92
CA LEU A 15 100.01 -28.48 -12.24
C LEU A 15 100.43 -28.31 -13.73
N ILE A 16 101.67 -28.06 -14.22
CA ILE A 16 103.07 -27.78 -13.72
C ILE A 16 103.83 -26.96 -14.85
N GLY A 17 105.01 -26.31 -14.75
CA GLY A 17 105.91 -25.90 -13.63
C GLY A 17 107.43 -25.84 -14.01
N PHE A 18 108.14 -24.75 -13.62
CA PHE A 18 109.62 -24.48 -13.60
C PHE A 18 110.45 -24.24 -14.89
N GLY A 19 111.43 -23.29 -14.80
CA GLY A 19 112.59 -23.12 -15.71
C GLY A 19 113.15 -21.68 -15.79
N CYS A 20 114.48 -21.46 -15.70
CA CYS A 20 115.12 -20.13 -15.73
C CYS A 20 116.46 -20.10 -16.51
N SER A 21 116.79 -18.96 -17.15
CA SER A 21 118.16 -18.53 -17.53
C SER A 21 118.16 -17.03 -17.88
N SER A 22 119.33 -16.38 -17.96
CA SER A 22 119.51 -14.92 -17.94
C SER A 22 119.95 -14.25 -19.25
N ASP A 23 119.35 -13.11 -19.57
CA ASP A 23 119.92 -11.88 -20.17
C ASP A 23 118.87 -10.75 -19.94
N GLU A 24 119.27 -9.48 -19.86
CA GLU A 24 118.36 -8.30 -19.83
C GLU A 24 118.96 -7.22 -20.77
N GLU A 25 118.60 -7.17 -22.06
CA GLU A 25 117.32 -6.75 -22.68
C GLU A 25 117.00 -5.25 -22.55
N GLU A 26 116.32 -4.68 -23.56
CA GLU A 26 115.63 -3.40 -23.42
C GLU A 26 114.51 -3.56 -22.38
N THR A 27 114.82 -3.26 -21.12
CA THR A 27 113.94 -3.57 -19.99
C THR A 27 112.58 -2.89 -20.13
N ASP A 28 111.53 -3.71 -20.23
CA ASP A 28 110.16 -3.23 -20.12
C ASP A 28 109.97 -2.63 -18.73
N SER A 29 109.87 -1.30 -18.70
CA SER A 29 109.85 -0.51 -17.49
C SER A 29 108.80 0.58 -17.61
N LEU A 30 107.90 0.63 -16.62
CA LEU A 30 106.82 1.61 -16.53
C LEU A 30 106.76 2.12 -15.08
N ILE A 31 107.37 3.27 -14.84
CA ILE A 31 107.40 3.93 -13.52
C ILE A 31 106.28 4.95 -13.50
N LEU A 32 105.27 4.73 -12.67
CA LEU A 32 104.14 5.65 -12.51
C LEU A 32 104.49 6.75 -11.49
N SER A 33 103.85 7.92 -11.57
CA SER A 33 103.79 8.81 -10.39
C SER A 33 102.89 8.19 -9.32
N SER A 34 103.11 8.51 -8.04
CA SER A 34 102.31 8.03 -6.89
C SER A 34 100.80 8.13 -7.12
N ASP A 35 100.38 9.27 -7.64
CA ASP A 35 98.99 9.63 -7.86
C ASP A 35 98.41 8.80 -9.02
N SER A 36 99.24 8.51 -10.03
CA SER A 36 98.89 7.67 -11.17
C SER A 36 98.83 6.19 -10.80
N GLU A 37 99.74 5.72 -9.95
CA GLU A 37 99.74 4.35 -9.43
C GLU A 37 98.45 4.05 -8.65
N THR A 38 98.01 5.01 -7.83
CA THR A 38 96.71 4.94 -7.13
C THR A 38 95.54 4.76 -8.11
N TYR A 39 95.53 5.47 -9.25
CA TYR A 39 94.50 5.28 -10.29
C TYR A 39 94.57 3.90 -10.96
N PHE A 40 95.75 3.27 -11.06
CA PHE A 40 95.86 1.91 -11.59
C PHE A 40 95.42 0.82 -10.61
N GLU A 41 95.47 1.07 -9.30
CA GLU A 41 94.95 0.16 -8.27
C GLU A 41 93.44 0.31 -8.04
N GLN A 42 92.93 1.55 -8.03
CA GLN A 42 91.58 1.86 -7.54
C GLN A 42 90.63 2.38 -8.63
N GLY A 43 91.14 2.80 -9.78
CA GLY A 43 90.37 3.45 -10.84
C GLY A 43 90.22 4.97 -10.65
N ILE A 44 89.32 5.57 -11.44
CA ILE A 44 88.97 6.99 -11.36
C ILE A 44 87.45 7.15 -11.35
N ASP A 45 86.90 7.66 -10.25
CA ASP A 45 85.48 7.98 -10.13
C ASP A 45 85.20 9.46 -10.42
N PHE A 46 84.16 9.71 -11.22
CA PHE A 46 83.59 11.03 -11.48
C PHE A 46 82.17 11.17 -10.87
N PRO A 47 81.79 12.38 -10.40
CA PRO A 47 80.40 12.70 -10.11
C PRO A 47 79.55 12.65 -11.38
N ALA A 48 78.22 12.81 -11.28
CA ALA A 48 77.35 12.83 -12.46
C ALA A 48 77.74 13.93 -13.46
N VAL A 49 78.27 15.07 -13.01
CA VAL A 49 78.78 16.16 -13.88
C VAL A 49 80.12 15.80 -14.55
N SER A 50 80.48 16.53 -15.61
CA SER A 50 81.74 16.37 -16.36
C SER A 50 82.99 16.73 -15.54
N GLY A 51 84.16 16.21 -15.95
CA GLY A 51 85.44 16.51 -15.30
C GLY A 51 86.66 15.92 -16.01
N THR A 52 87.86 16.18 -15.47
CA THR A 52 89.14 15.65 -16.00
C THR A 52 90.08 15.18 -14.89
N ARG A 53 91.04 14.31 -15.25
CA ARG A 53 92.17 13.85 -14.41
C ARG A 53 93.41 13.64 -15.27
N THR A 54 94.60 13.69 -14.68
CA THR A 54 95.87 13.52 -15.41
C THR A 54 96.67 12.36 -14.82
N LEU A 55 97.25 11.57 -15.72
CA LEU A 55 98.08 10.39 -15.48
C LEU A 55 99.50 10.72 -15.96
N SER A 56 100.53 10.48 -15.15
CA SER A 56 101.93 10.79 -15.47
C SER A 56 102.85 9.62 -15.12
N PHE A 57 103.77 9.29 -16.02
CA PHE A 57 104.62 8.11 -15.93
C PHE A 57 105.89 8.24 -16.78
N SER A 58 106.90 7.42 -16.51
CA SER A 58 108.09 7.24 -17.34
C SER A 58 108.10 5.83 -17.92
N ALA A 59 108.40 5.70 -19.21
CA ALA A 59 108.34 4.42 -19.94
C ALA A 59 109.66 4.12 -20.66
N GLY A 60 110.23 2.93 -20.45
CA GLY A 60 111.47 2.49 -21.11
C GLY A 60 111.34 2.26 -22.63
N ARG A 61 110.11 2.08 -23.13
CA ARG A 61 109.78 1.89 -24.55
C ARG A 61 108.64 2.83 -24.99
N PRO A 62 108.44 3.03 -26.30
CA PRO A 62 107.25 3.70 -26.83
C PRO A 62 105.95 3.09 -26.29
N TRP A 63 104.95 3.94 -26.05
CA TRP A 63 103.75 3.59 -25.30
C TRP A 63 102.47 4.01 -26.03
N ARG A 64 101.36 3.36 -25.67
CA ARG A 64 100.01 3.67 -26.15
C ARG A 64 98.97 3.49 -25.05
N ILE A 65 98.03 4.41 -24.93
CA ILE A 65 96.87 4.30 -24.03
C ILE A 65 95.56 4.39 -24.82
N SER A 66 94.62 3.50 -24.52
CA SER A 66 93.32 3.41 -25.21
C SER A 66 92.23 2.81 -24.33
N LEU A 67 90.98 3.13 -24.64
CA LEU A 67 89.79 2.51 -24.07
C LEU A 67 89.73 1.02 -24.46
N THR A 68 89.43 0.15 -23.51
CA THR A 68 89.40 -1.32 -23.67
C THR A 68 88.20 -1.94 -22.95
N GLY A 69 87.84 -3.18 -23.34
CA GLY A 69 86.65 -3.88 -22.83
C GLY A 69 85.55 -4.03 -23.89
N ALA A 70 84.35 -4.42 -23.45
CA ALA A 70 83.22 -4.68 -24.35
C ALA A 70 82.59 -3.39 -24.93
N ASP A 71 82.43 -2.36 -24.09
CA ASP A 71 81.55 -1.21 -24.37
C ASP A 71 82.27 0.01 -24.96
N ILE A 72 83.43 -0.20 -25.63
CA ILE A 72 84.28 0.88 -26.16
C ILE A 72 83.50 1.87 -27.04
N ARG A 73 82.51 1.38 -27.82
CA ARG A 73 81.73 2.23 -28.75
C ARG A 73 80.89 3.28 -28.04
N THR A 74 80.20 2.91 -26.96
CA THR A 74 79.35 3.83 -26.16
C THR A 74 80.19 4.59 -25.15
N ALA A 75 81.34 4.06 -24.74
CA ALA A 75 82.26 4.74 -23.83
C ALA A 75 83.01 5.92 -24.48
N ALA A 76 83.36 5.83 -25.77
CA ALA A 76 84.07 6.88 -26.49
C ALA A 76 83.30 8.21 -26.55
N ASP A 77 81.97 8.17 -26.49
CA ASP A 77 81.11 9.37 -26.49
C ASP A 77 81.25 10.18 -25.19
N TRP A 78 81.51 9.52 -24.05
CA TRP A 78 81.53 10.17 -22.74
C TRP A 78 82.86 10.12 -21.99
N CYS A 79 83.84 9.32 -22.41
CA CYS A 79 85.16 9.21 -21.77
C CYS A 79 86.29 9.18 -22.83
N THR A 80 87.26 10.09 -22.73
CA THR A 80 88.36 10.26 -23.70
C THR A 80 89.73 10.40 -23.03
N VAL A 81 90.81 10.11 -23.78
CA VAL A 81 92.21 10.27 -23.33
C VAL A 81 93.07 10.97 -24.37
N THR A 82 94.00 11.83 -23.94
CA THR A 82 94.91 12.57 -24.84
C THR A 82 96.21 12.99 -24.12
N PRO A 83 97.39 12.87 -24.75
CA PRO A 83 97.67 12.13 -26.00
C PRO A 83 97.56 10.61 -25.80
N SER A 84 97.18 9.88 -26.86
CA SER A 84 96.94 8.42 -26.79
C SER A 84 98.19 7.56 -27.04
N SER A 85 99.36 8.15 -27.31
CA SER A 85 100.63 7.44 -27.54
C SER A 85 101.83 8.37 -27.50
N GLY A 86 103.02 7.82 -27.22
CA GLY A 86 104.29 8.56 -27.21
C GLY A 86 105.53 7.67 -27.31
N GLY A 87 106.71 8.29 -27.31
CA GLY A 87 108.01 7.60 -27.27
C GLY A 87 108.43 7.18 -25.85
N ALA A 88 109.60 6.56 -25.73
CA ALA A 88 110.22 6.29 -24.44
C ALA A 88 110.62 7.59 -23.71
N GLY A 89 110.66 7.54 -22.38
CA GLY A 89 110.87 8.68 -21.48
C GLY A 89 109.61 9.10 -20.72
N ASP A 90 109.65 10.30 -20.14
CA ASP A 90 108.56 10.84 -19.32
C ASP A 90 107.35 11.29 -20.18
N ALA A 91 106.16 10.99 -19.69
CA ALA A 91 104.89 11.18 -20.38
C ALA A 91 103.78 11.63 -19.43
N SER A 92 102.78 12.32 -19.98
CA SER A 92 101.58 12.73 -19.26
C SER A 92 100.35 12.72 -20.17
N VAL A 93 99.24 12.19 -19.67
CA VAL A 93 97.99 11.93 -20.40
C VAL A 93 96.81 12.44 -19.57
N THR A 94 95.88 13.17 -20.18
CA THR A 94 94.65 13.60 -19.52
C THR A 94 93.46 12.73 -19.93
N VAL A 95 92.72 12.24 -18.93
CA VAL A 95 91.44 11.54 -19.02
C VAL A 95 90.31 12.56 -18.81
N SER A 96 89.27 12.54 -19.64
CA SER A 96 88.17 13.53 -19.60
C SER A 96 86.80 12.87 -19.72
N THR A 97 85.79 13.36 -19.00
CA THR A 97 84.41 12.83 -19.00
C THR A 97 83.34 13.89 -19.27
N GLN A 98 82.27 13.50 -19.98
CA GLN A 98 81.03 14.30 -20.12
C GLN A 98 80.03 14.06 -18.97
N GLU A 99 78.99 14.88 -18.84
CA GLU A 99 77.92 14.69 -17.84
C GLU A 99 77.08 13.42 -18.11
N ASN A 100 76.65 12.74 -17.04
CA ASN A 100 75.73 11.61 -17.07
C ASN A 100 74.34 12.05 -16.60
N THR A 101 73.44 12.26 -17.55
CA THR A 101 72.05 12.68 -17.30
C THR A 101 71.09 11.53 -17.00
N GLY A 102 71.58 10.27 -17.03
CA GLY A 102 70.81 9.06 -16.78
C GLY A 102 70.63 8.70 -15.30
N TYR A 103 69.79 7.68 -15.06
CA TYR A 103 69.50 7.15 -13.73
C TYR A 103 70.38 5.94 -13.33
N ASP A 104 71.28 5.51 -14.21
CA ASP A 104 72.27 4.44 -13.99
C ASP A 104 73.70 4.97 -14.04
N SER A 105 74.60 4.37 -13.26
CA SER A 105 76.04 4.64 -13.29
C SER A 105 76.73 3.96 -14.49
N ARG A 106 77.74 4.60 -15.08
CA ARG A 106 78.47 4.10 -16.26
C ARG A 106 79.98 3.98 -16.01
N SER A 107 80.65 3.03 -16.66
CA SER A 107 82.09 2.80 -16.49
C SER A 107 82.77 2.21 -17.73
N VAL A 108 84.08 2.42 -17.89
CA VAL A 108 84.91 1.86 -18.98
C VAL A 108 86.33 1.57 -18.50
N LYS A 109 87.04 0.63 -19.12
CA LYS A 109 88.47 0.38 -18.84
C LYS A 109 89.38 1.20 -19.76
N LEU A 110 90.50 1.68 -19.23
CA LEU A 110 91.63 2.23 -19.96
C LEU A 110 92.83 1.29 -19.80
N THR A 111 93.49 0.97 -20.91
CA THR A 111 94.73 0.19 -20.97
C THR A 111 95.88 1.07 -21.44
N LEU A 112 96.99 1.09 -20.70
CA LEU A 112 98.29 1.63 -21.08
C LEU A 112 99.25 0.46 -21.36
N VAL A 113 99.84 0.45 -22.55
CA VAL A 113 100.85 -0.52 -23.01
C VAL A 113 102.17 0.20 -23.24
N THR A 114 103.29 -0.38 -22.77
CA THR A 114 104.65 -0.03 -23.19
C THR A 114 105.49 -1.31 -23.24
N GLY A 115 106.12 -1.60 -24.39
CA GLY A 115 106.73 -2.91 -24.61
C GLY A 115 105.74 -4.05 -24.42
N GLY A 116 106.12 -5.05 -23.62
CA GLY A 116 105.25 -6.12 -23.13
C GLY A 116 104.50 -5.80 -21.82
N ILE A 117 104.73 -4.65 -21.18
CA ILE A 117 103.94 -4.23 -20.01
C ILE A 117 102.57 -3.70 -20.45
N GLU A 118 101.52 -4.35 -19.96
CA GLU A 118 100.16 -3.82 -19.95
C GLU A 118 99.71 -3.52 -18.50
N LYS A 119 99.39 -2.26 -18.18
CA LYS A 119 98.62 -1.89 -16.98
C LYS A 119 97.26 -1.33 -17.42
N SER A 120 96.17 -1.63 -16.69
CA SER A 120 94.83 -1.16 -17.07
C SER A 120 93.87 -0.96 -15.89
N PHE A 121 93.05 0.10 -15.94
CA PHE A 121 92.22 0.59 -14.84
C PHE A 121 90.83 1.05 -15.28
N THR A 122 89.88 1.17 -14.35
CA THR A 122 88.49 1.55 -14.65
C THR A 122 88.24 3.04 -14.39
N VAL A 123 87.49 3.69 -15.28
CA VAL A 123 86.89 5.02 -15.07
C VAL A 123 85.39 4.83 -14.86
N SER A 124 84.81 5.41 -13.80
CA SER A 124 83.38 5.29 -13.47
C SER A 124 82.72 6.65 -13.31
N GLN A 125 81.39 6.72 -13.47
CA GLN A 125 80.61 7.94 -13.31
C GLN A 125 79.20 7.67 -12.75
N LYS A 126 78.78 8.50 -11.78
CA LYS A 126 77.50 8.36 -11.04
C LYS A 126 76.28 8.87 -11.82
N GLN A 127 75.09 8.62 -11.26
CA GLN A 127 73.76 8.89 -11.84
C GLN A 127 73.00 10.04 -11.16
N LYS A 128 71.77 10.31 -11.61
CA LYS A 128 70.87 11.38 -11.13
C LYS A 128 69.90 10.96 -9.99
N ASP A 129 69.53 11.92 -9.14
CA ASP A 129 68.64 11.77 -7.98
C ASP A 129 67.14 11.54 -8.31
N ALA A 130 66.43 10.79 -7.46
CA ALA A 130 65.00 10.48 -7.55
C ALA A 130 64.35 10.06 -6.20
N LEU A 131 63.02 10.23 -6.08
CA LEU A 131 62.16 9.80 -4.97
C LEU A 131 60.75 9.45 -5.51
N THR A 132 60.21 8.27 -5.22
CA THR A 132 58.86 7.79 -5.64
C THR A 132 58.27 6.77 -4.66
N LEU A 133 56.94 6.55 -4.71
CA LEU A 133 56.22 5.50 -3.95
C LEU A 133 55.68 4.39 -4.85
N THR A 134 55.52 3.19 -4.29
CA THR A 134 54.82 2.06 -4.93
C THR A 134 53.30 2.13 -4.84
N ALA A 135 52.75 2.82 -3.84
CA ALA A 135 51.33 3.07 -3.68
C ALA A 135 51.10 4.44 -3.03
N SER A 136 50.04 5.14 -3.45
CA SER A 136 49.65 6.46 -2.93
C SER A 136 48.33 6.45 -2.15
N ARG A 137 47.66 5.29 -2.04
CA ARG A 137 46.45 5.12 -1.22
C ARG A 137 46.31 3.72 -0.64
N PHE A 138 45.77 3.61 0.58
CA PHE A 138 45.24 2.38 1.17
C PHE A 138 43.85 2.61 1.78
N GLU A 139 43.05 1.55 1.83
CA GLU A 139 41.74 1.48 2.49
C GLU A 139 41.80 0.41 3.57
N ILE A 140 41.32 0.72 4.78
CA ILE A 140 41.49 -0.10 5.99
C ILE A 140 40.14 -0.25 6.72
N GLY A 141 39.85 -1.47 7.18
CA GLY A 141 38.62 -1.75 7.92
C GLY A 141 38.57 -1.09 9.30
N LYS A 142 37.38 -1.05 9.91
CA LYS A 142 37.13 -0.43 11.22
C LYS A 142 38.03 -0.96 12.35
N GLU A 143 38.49 -2.20 12.28
CA GLU A 143 39.43 -2.79 13.27
C GLU A 143 40.88 -2.25 13.17
N GLY A 144 41.24 -1.54 12.10
CA GLY A 144 42.60 -1.06 11.87
C GLY A 144 43.54 -2.15 11.33
N GLY A 145 44.85 -1.95 11.49
CA GLY A 145 45.88 -2.87 10.99
C GLY A 145 47.21 -2.19 10.67
N ASN A 146 48.12 -2.92 10.01
CA ASN A 146 49.39 -2.37 9.54
C ASN A 146 49.34 -2.15 8.01
N VAL A 147 49.81 -0.99 7.58
CA VAL A 147 49.99 -0.59 6.18
C VAL A 147 51.49 -0.57 5.86
N GLN A 148 51.90 -1.13 4.73
CA GLN A 148 53.29 -1.14 4.28
C GLN A 148 53.42 -0.55 2.87
N VAL A 149 54.39 0.33 2.66
CA VAL A 149 54.69 0.96 1.37
C VAL A 149 56.19 0.90 1.07
N GLU A 150 56.56 0.54 -0.16
CA GLU A 150 57.94 0.63 -0.63
C GLU A 150 58.20 2.04 -1.19
N VAL A 151 59.26 2.68 -0.68
CA VAL A 151 59.77 4.00 -1.09
C VAL A 151 61.04 3.80 -1.90
N LYS A 152 61.05 4.29 -3.15
CA LYS A 152 62.19 4.18 -4.07
C LYS A 152 62.88 5.52 -4.16
N ALA A 153 64.00 5.62 -3.45
CA ALA A 153 64.85 6.81 -3.42
C ALA A 153 66.34 6.42 -3.44
N ASN A 154 67.15 7.21 -4.13
CA ASN A 154 68.63 7.18 -4.03
C ASN A 154 69.18 8.36 -3.20
N ILE A 155 68.28 9.18 -2.66
CA ILE A 155 68.53 10.29 -1.74
C ILE A 155 67.89 10.02 -0.38
N ALA A 156 68.41 10.63 0.69
CA ALA A 156 67.78 10.56 2.00
C ALA A 156 66.41 11.28 2.00
N PHE A 157 65.46 10.78 2.78
CA PHE A 157 64.11 11.33 2.90
C PHE A 157 63.60 11.29 4.34
N GLU A 158 62.64 12.16 4.65
CA GLU A 158 61.93 12.23 5.93
C GLU A 158 60.45 11.84 5.76
N VAL A 159 59.79 11.52 6.86
CA VAL A 159 58.39 11.07 6.91
C VAL A 159 57.61 11.93 7.91
N GLU A 160 56.56 12.59 7.44
CA GLU A 160 55.66 13.43 8.23
C GLU A 160 54.24 12.85 8.22
N ILE A 161 53.68 12.60 9.40
CA ILE A 161 52.22 12.39 9.55
C ILE A 161 51.63 13.76 9.94
N PRO A 162 50.73 14.37 9.15
CA PRO A 162 50.05 15.61 9.52
C PRO A 162 49.11 15.42 10.72
N GLU A 163 48.79 16.51 11.42
CA GLU A 163 48.11 16.50 12.72
C GLU A 163 46.82 15.66 12.76
N ALA A 164 45.97 15.74 11.74
CA ALA A 164 44.73 14.97 11.62
C ALA A 164 44.92 13.43 11.60
N GLY A 165 46.10 12.94 11.23
CA GLY A 165 46.46 11.52 11.26
C GLY A 165 47.09 11.06 12.59
N ARG A 166 47.73 11.95 13.35
CA ARG A 166 48.65 11.58 14.46
C ARG A 166 48.00 10.84 15.62
N SER A 167 46.69 10.96 15.81
CA SER A 167 45.96 10.30 16.90
C SER A 167 45.60 8.84 16.61
N TRP A 168 45.80 8.36 15.37
CA TRP A 168 45.41 7.00 14.95
C TRP A 168 46.29 6.36 13.88
N ILE A 169 47.18 7.11 13.22
CA ILE A 169 48.25 6.60 12.34
C ILE A 169 49.60 6.86 13.01
N SER A 170 50.44 5.82 13.10
CA SER A 170 51.79 5.92 13.68
C SER A 170 52.81 5.11 12.87
N GLN A 171 54.04 5.60 12.73
CA GLN A 171 55.09 4.88 12.01
C GLN A 171 55.75 3.81 12.90
N VAL A 172 55.91 2.60 12.36
CA VAL A 172 56.54 1.47 13.04
C VAL A 172 58.01 1.39 12.62
N ASN A 173 58.92 1.74 13.54
CA ASN A 173 60.36 1.76 13.27
C ASN A 173 60.96 0.35 13.16
N THR A 174 61.16 -0.13 11.93
CA THR A 174 61.99 -1.30 11.62
C THR A 174 63.48 -1.00 11.82
N ARG A 175 64.25 -1.96 12.35
CA ARG A 175 65.71 -1.81 12.60
C ARG A 175 66.54 -1.93 11.31
N GLY A 176 66.38 -0.98 10.38
CA GLY A 176 67.14 -0.91 9.12
C GLY A 176 67.61 0.52 8.84
N LEU A 177 68.92 0.71 8.66
CA LEU A 177 69.56 2.04 8.57
C LEU A 177 69.22 2.84 7.30
N VAL A 178 68.64 2.22 6.27
CA VAL A 178 67.93 2.88 5.17
C VAL A 178 66.67 2.06 4.90
N SER A 179 65.50 2.52 5.36
CA SER A 179 64.26 1.74 5.30
C SER A 179 63.49 2.01 4.00
N ALA A 180 63.81 1.26 2.94
CA ALA A 180 63.09 1.28 1.66
C ALA A 180 61.64 0.75 1.75
N ASN A 181 61.27 0.09 2.85
CA ASN A 181 59.90 -0.28 3.16
C ASN A 181 59.48 0.40 4.47
N LEU A 182 58.48 1.28 4.41
CA LEU A 182 57.90 1.95 5.57
C LEU A 182 56.64 1.19 6.02
N THR A 183 56.47 1.03 7.33
CA THR A 183 55.28 0.41 7.93
C THR A 183 54.58 1.40 8.86
N PHE A 184 53.26 1.46 8.79
CA PHE A 184 52.42 2.35 9.60
C PHE A 184 51.31 1.55 10.28
N ALA A 185 51.19 1.68 11.60
CA ALA A 185 50.10 1.10 12.38
C ALA A 185 48.91 2.08 12.39
N VAL A 186 47.75 1.56 12.01
CA VAL A 186 46.45 2.24 11.94
C VAL A 186 45.58 1.68 13.06
N ALA A 187 45.25 2.51 14.04
CA ALA A 187 44.44 2.12 15.20
C ALA A 187 42.97 1.82 14.80
N PRO A 188 42.20 1.05 15.60
CA PRO A 188 40.77 0.84 15.36
C PRO A 188 39.99 2.16 15.33
N ASN A 189 38.93 2.23 14.52
CA ASN A 189 37.98 3.33 14.48
C ASN A 189 36.67 2.94 15.18
N GLN A 190 36.49 3.46 16.39
CA GLN A 190 35.27 3.23 17.18
C GLN A 190 34.15 4.23 16.82
N GLY A 191 34.46 5.33 16.11
CA GLY A 191 33.48 6.34 15.70
C GLY A 191 32.60 5.87 14.54
N PRO A 192 31.32 6.29 14.45
CA PRO A 192 30.38 5.77 13.46
C PRO A 192 30.75 6.13 12.02
N ALA A 193 31.38 7.29 11.81
CA ALA A 193 31.87 7.74 10.51
C ALA A 193 33.25 7.16 10.17
N GLY A 194 33.49 6.97 8.86
CA GLY A 194 34.85 6.75 8.35
C GLY A 194 35.73 7.98 8.55
N ARG A 195 37.05 7.77 8.58
CA ARG A 195 38.06 8.81 8.78
C ARG A 195 39.19 8.70 7.77
N GLU A 196 39.93 9.78 7.58
CA GLU A 196 41.01 9.84 6.59
C GLU A 196 42.21 10.62 7.12
N GLY A 197 43.41 10.15 6.78
CA GLY A 197 44.67 10.79 7.12
C GLY A 197 45.69 10.65 6.00
N GLU A 198 46.61 11.59 5.91
CA GLU A 198 47.74 11.52 4.99
C GLU A 198 49.02 11.12 5.74
N ILE A 199 49.99 10.63 4.97
CA ILE A 199 51.41 10.51 5.34
C ILE A 199 52.18 11.15 4.19
N VAL A 200 53.16 11.99 4.50
CA VAL A 200 53.90 12.80 3.52
C VAL A 200 55.38 12.44 3.61
N ILE A 201 56.00 12.14 2.48
CA ILE A 201 57.39 11.65 2.40
C ILE A 201 58.19 12.63 1.55
N ARG A 202 59.29 13.17 2.08
CA ARG A 202 59.96 14.36 1.51
C ARG A 202 61.47 14.27 1.45
N SER A 203 62.05 14.87 0.42
CA SER A 203 63.48 15.15 0.31
C SER A 203 63.70 16.47 -0.42
N GLY A 204 64.09 17.52 0.32
CA GLY A 204 64.25 18.88 -0.22
C GLY A 204 62.95 19.41 -0.85
N SER A 205 62.97 19.60 -2.17
CA SER A 205 61.81 20.03 -2.97
C SER A 205 60.93 18.89 -3.50
N LEU A 206 61.35 17.63 -3.36
CA LEU A 206 60.58 16.45 -3.76
C LEU A 206 59.66 16.03 -2.60
N SER A 207 58.39 15.79 -2.91
CA SER A 207 57.38 15.39 -1.92
C SER A 207 56.40 14.40 -2.55
N GLU A 208 56.20 13.28 -1.88
CA GLU A 208 55.20 12.27 -2.19
C GLU A 208 54.15 12.18 -1.08
N LYS A 209 52.97 11.63 -1.40
CA LYS A 209 51.83 11.52 -0.48
C LYS A 209 51.23 10.11 -0.50
N LEU A 210 50.90 9.63 0.70
CA LEU A 210 50.16 8.39 0.93
C LEU A 210 48.87 8.68 1.72
N ARG A 211 47.72 8.35 1.14
CA ARG A 211 46.37 8.58 1.70
C ARG A 211 45.84 7.31 2.36
N ILE A 212 45.49 7.38 3.65
CA ILE A 212 44.89 6.27 4.40
C ILE A 212 43.42 6.61 4.66
N THR A 213 42.50 5.87 4.02
CA THR A 213 41.07 5.91 4.34
C THR A 213 40.74 4.76 5.29
N GLN A 214 40.01 5.01 6.38
CA GLN A 214 39.54 3.97 7.30
C GLN A 214 38.02 4.01 7.48
N GLU A 215 37.40 2.84 7.49
CA GLU A 215 35.96 2.67 7.70
C GLU A 215 35.49 3.13 9.10
N GLY A 216 34.18 3.41 9.22
CA GLY A 216 33.51 3.73 10.48
C GLY A 216 32.94 2.49 11.18
N SER A 217 32.55 2.63 12.44
CA SER A 217 31.92 1.57 13.22
C SER A 217 30.43 1.33 12.90
N CYS A 218 29.81 2.22 12.12
CA CYS A 218 28.46 2.07 11.58
C CYS A 218 28.48 1.39 10.20
N ASP A 219 27.71 0.31 10.09
CA ASP A 219 27.50 -0.41 8.84
C ASP A 219 26.45 0.32 7.97
N ASP A 220 26.33 0.00 6.67
CA ASP A 220 25.37 0.65 5.76
C ASP A 220 23.91 0.25 6.07
N GLY A 221 22.97 1.18 5.92
CA GLY A 221 21.56 0.97 6.27
C GLY A 221 21.33 1.06 7.79
N LEU A 222 20.50 0.16 8.33
CA LEU A 222 20.23 0.07 9.77
C LEU A 222 21.25 -0.87 10.45
N SER A 223 21.93 -0.37 11.49
CA SER A 223 22.76 -1.19 12.38
C SER A 223 22.50 -0.83 13.85
N PHE A 224 22.91 -1.69 14.78
CA PHE A 224 22.61 -1.51 16.20
C PHE A 224 23.71 -2.06 17.11
N ARG A 225 23.82 -1.51 18.33
CA ARG A 225 24.81 -1.88 19.35
C ARG A 225 24.15 -1.89 20.74
N PRO A 226 24.35 -2.91 21.61
CA PRO A 226 25.19 -4.09 21.40
C PRO A 226 24.64 -5.03 20.30
N GLY A 227 25.53 -5.83 19.69
CA GLY A 227 25.18 -6.74 18.58
C GLY A 227 24.30 -7.94 18.98
N ALA A 228 24.07 -8.13 20.28
CA ALA A 228 23.07 -9.05 20.83
C ALA A 228 22.12 -8.23 21.72
N PRO A 229 21.02 -7.70 21.17
CA PRO A 229 20.05 -6.91 21.93
C PRO A 229 19.36 -7.75 23.01
N ASP A 230 19.13 -7.14 24.16
CA ASP A 230 18.43 -7.74 25.30
C ASP A 230 17.31 -6.81 25.74
N ALA A 231 16.12 -7.35 26.02
CA ALA A 231 14.91 -6.55 26.25
C ALA A 231 15.05 -5.57 27.42
N ASP A 232 15.85 -5.94 28.41
CA ASP A 232 16.03 -5.23 29.67
C ASP A 232 17.39 -4.48 29.76
N LEU A 233 18.03 -4.23 28.61
CA LEU A 233 19.25 -3.41 28.47
C LEU A 233 19.05 -2.28 27.44
N PRO A 234 19.90 -1.23 27.46
CA PRO A 234 19.89 -0.19 26.43
C PRO A 234 20.28 -0.74 25.04
N LEU A 235 19.69 -0.16 23.98
CA LEU A 235 20.05 -0.43 22.59
C LEU A 235 20.25 0.88 21.83
N THR A 236 21.44 1.12 21.27
CA THR A 236 21.65 2.23 20.33
C THR A 236 21.45 1.74 18.91
N LEU A 237 20.46 2.32 18.22
CA LEU A 237 20.23 2.19 16.79
C LEU A 237 21.06 3.23 16.04
N TYR A 238 21.62 2.85 14.90
CA TYR A 238 22.29 3.73 13.95
C TYR A 238 21.69 3.53 12.56
N PHE A 239 21.47 4.61 11.83
CA PHE A 239 21.08 4.56 10.43
C PHE A 239 22.05 5.35 9.57
N LYS A 240 22.65 4.69 8.58
CA LYS A 240 23.55 5.26 7.58
C LYS A 240 22.89 5.19 6.20
N ALA A 241 22.52 6.36 5.67
CA ALA A 241 21.91 6.44 4.35
C ALA A 241 22.95 6.11 3.26
N THR A 242 22.66 5.08 2.45
CA THR A 242 23.35 4.82 1.18
C THR A 242 22.86 5.79 0.10
N LYS A 243 23.56 5.89 -1.04
CA LYS A 243 23.19 6.83 -2.12
C LYS A 243 21.81 6.60 -2.74
N ASP A 244 21.32 5.38 -2.64
CA ASP A 244 20.01 4.96 -3.14
C ASP A 244 18.88 5.26 -2.13
N SER A 245 19.23 5.62 -0.89
CA SER A 245 18.28 5.98 0.15
C SER A 245 17.64 7.36 -0.11
N PRO A 246 16.31 7.50 -0.03
CA PRO A 246 15.63 8.81 -0.07
C PRO A 246 16.03 9.80 1.04
N LEU A 247 16.81 9.36 2.04
CA LEU A 247 17.40 10.20 3.10
C LEU A 247 18.87 10.56 2.88
N TYR A 248 19.48 10.19 1.74
CA TYR A 248 20.85 10.60 1.41
C TYR A 248 20.95 12.12 1.19
N ASP A 249 21.97 12.74 1.78
CA ASP A 249 22.18 14.19 1.85
C ASP A 249 20.98 14.98 2.44
N TYR A 250 20.06 14.31 3.15
CA TYR A 250 18.91 14.96 3.77
C TYR A 250 19.32 15.79 4.99
N THR A 251 18.83 17.04 5.03
CA THR A 251 19.18 18.05 6.04
C THR A 251 18.06 18.31 7.06
N GLY A 252 16.88 17.72 6.89
CA GLY A 252 15.77 17.83 7.82
C GLY A 252 15.84 16.85 8.98
N ASP A 253 14.86 16.94 9.89
CA ASP A 253 14.73 16.02 11.00
C ASP A 253 14.39 14.59 10.53
N VAL A 254 15.08 13.61 11.09
CA VAL A 254 14.86 12.18 10.87
C VAL A 254 14.32 11.55 12.16
N TYR A 255 13.31 10.70 12.01
CA TYR A 255 12.62 10.02 13.10
C TYR A 255 12.67 8.50 12.90
N VAL A 256 12.66 7.76 14.01
CA VAL A 256 12.39 6.33 14.01
C VAL A 256 10.91 6.09 14.32
N HIS A 257 10.21 5.40 13.42
CA HIS A 257 8.93 4.78 13.70
C HIS A 257 9.19 3.30 13.98
N ALA A 258 8.90 2.86 15.21
CA ALA A 258 9.25 1.51 15.68
C ALA A 258 8.19 0.97 16.63
N GLY A 259 8.13 -0.37 16.76
CA GLY A 259 7.28 -1.08 17.71
C GLY A 259 7.89 -2.41 18.13
N VAL A 260 7.38 -2.99 19.21
CA VAL A 260 7.65 -4.37 19.61
C VAL A 260 6.81 -5.29 18.71
N VAL A 261 7.47 -6.17 17.96
CA VAL A 261 6.77 -7.14 17.11
C VAL A 261 6.52 -8.42 17.90
N SER A 262 5.24 -8.74 18.08
CA SER A 262 4.75 -9.94 18.77
C SER A 262 3.34 -10.28 18.24
N GLU A 263 2.97 -11.57 18.25
CA GLU A 263 1.71 -12.05 17.63
C GLU A 263 1.55 -11.57 16.16
N GLY A 264 2.66 -11.56 15.40
CA GLY A 264 2.72 -11.07 14.02
C GLY A 264 2.49 -9.56 13.83
N SER A 265 2.25 -8.82 14.91
CA SER A 265 1.75 -7.45 14.89
C SER A 265 2.74 -6.47 15.53
N TRP A 266 2.74 -5.22 15.09
CA TRP A 266 3.52 -4.14 15.73
C TRP A 266 2.71 -3.60 16.92
N MET A 267 3.23 -3.78 18.13
CA MET A 267 2.63 -3.29 19.38
C MET A 267 3.54 -2.25 20.05
N HIS A 268 2.98 -1.52 21.02
CA HIS A 268 3.72 -0.52 21.82
C HIS A 268 4.41 0.57 20.99
N VAL A 269 3.83 0.92 19.84
CA VAL A 269 4.35 1.92 18.91
C VAL A 269 4.25 3.31 19.54
N PRO A 270 5.35 4.06 19.79
CA PRO A 270 5.28 5.30 20.59
C PRO A 270 4.62 6.50 19.91
N ALA A 271 4.35 6.43 18.60
CA ALA A 271 3.64 7.45 17.83
C ALA A 271 3.12 6.90 16.48
N ASP A 272 1.87 7.26 16.12
CA ASP A 272 1.28 7.03 14.79
C ASP A 272 2.21 7.50 13.66
N TRP A 273 2.10 6.89 12.47
CA TRP A 273 3.01 7.11 11.34
C TRP A 273 3.31 8.59 11.04
N ASN A 274 2.28 9.44 11.01
CA ASN A 274 2.40 10.88 10.71
C ASN A 274 2.68 11.76 11.94
N THR A 275 2.82 11.18 13.14
CA THR A 275 3.01 11.92 14.39
C THR A 275 4.50 11.95 14.76
N ASN A 276 5.04 13.14 15.01
CA ASN A 276 6.41 13.34 15.46
C ASN A 276 6.45 13.57 16.98
N VAL A 277 7.25 12.78 17.69
CA VAL A 277 7.50 12.93 19.13
C VAL A 277 9.01 12.96 19.38
N ASP A 278 9.46 13.81 20.32
CA ASP A 278 10.89 14.00 20.60
C ASP A 278 11.60 12.69 20.99
N LYS A 279 10.89 11.80 21.69
CA LYS A 279 11.39 10.46 22.08
C LYS A 279 11.82 9.62 20.88
N CYS A 280 11.27 9.85 19.69
CA CYS A 280 11.55 9.14 18.44
C CYS A 280 12.50 9.91 17.49
N LYS A 281 12.98 11.10 17.87
CA LYS A 281 13.86 11.91 17.01
C LYS A 281 15.28 11.37 17.02
N MET A 282 15.86 11.16 15.83
CA MET A 282 17.24 10.66 15.71
C MET A 282 18.26 11.80 15.65
N ASN A 283 19.38 11.62 16.34
CA ASN A 283 20.48 12.58 16.39
C ASN A 283 21.43 12.36 15.21
N ARG A 284 21.67 13.39 14.38
CA ARG A 284 22.68 13.33 13.30
C ARG A 284 24.08 13.32 13.91
N VAL A 285 24.81 12.23 13.76
CA VAL A 285 26.15 12.02 14.35
C VAL A 285 27.29 12.17 13.35
N ALA A 286 26.98 12.11 12.05
CA ALA A 286 27.89 12.47 10.96
C ALA A 286 27.07 12.82 9.71
N ASP A 287 27.74 13.17 8.60
CA ASP A 287 27.05 13.25 7.32
C ASP A 287 26.46 11.90 6.93
N ASN A 288 25.16 11.92 6.64
CA ASN A 288 24.34 10.75 6.30
C ASN A 288 24.30 9.64 7.36
N ILE A 289 24.65 9.93 8.62
CA ILE A 289 24.52 8.99 9.75
C ILE A 289 23.76 9.63 10.91
N TRP A 290 22.69 8.95 11.35
CA TRP A 290 21.88 9.28 12.52
C TRP A 290 21.90 8.16 13.55
N SER A 291 21.62 8.48 14.82
CA SER A 291 21.50 7.49 15.90
C SER A 291 20.45 7.85 16.96
N ILE A 292 19.97 6.84 17.67
CA ILE A 292 19.06 7.00 18.82
C ILE A 292 19.27 5.84 19.80
N THR A 293 19.19 6.12 21.10
CA THR A 293 19.34 5.10 22.16
C THR A 293 18.00 4.82 22.81
N LEU A 294 17.62 3.55 22.85
CA LEU A 294 16.45 3.04 23.54
C LEU A 294 16.83 2.79 25.01
N GLU A 295 16.72 3.82 25.84
CA GLU A 295 17.11 3.81 27.26
C GLU A 295 15.92 4.11 28.20
N PRO A 296 15.94 3.67 29.48
CA PRO A 296 17.01 2.91 30.15
C PRO A 296 17.12 1.44 29.72
N SER A 297 16.12 0.93 29.00
CA SER A 297 16.10 -0.37 28.35
C SER A 297 15.15 -0.36 27.17
N ILE A 298 15.25 -1.34 26.26
CA ILE A 298 14.29 -1.52 25.16
C ILE A 298 12.85 -1.56 25.71
N ARG A 299 12.58 -2.40 26.70
CA ARG A 299 11.25 -2.57 27.34
C ARG A 299 10.68 -1.25 27.85
N GLN A 300 11.48 -0.48 28.60
CA GLN A 300 11.04 0.80 29.18
C GLN A 300 10.94 1.92 28.13
N TRP A 301 11.71 1.84 27.05
CA TRP A 301 11.57 2.80 25.95
C TRP A 301 10.28 2.58 25.16
N PHE A 302 9.84 1.33 24.97
CA PHE A 302 8.51 1.04 24.40
C PHE A 302 7.36 1.08 25.42
N ASP A 303 7.65 1.20 26.73
CA ASP A 303 6.70 1.03 27.84
C ASP A 303 5.93 -0.31 27.79
N SER A 304 6.56 -1.36 27.23
CA SER A 304 5.90 -2.61 26.86
C SER A 304 5.54 -3.53 28.04
N GLY A 305 5.91 -3.17 29.27
CA GLY A 305 5.57 -3.89 30.50
C GLY A 305 5.94 -5.38 30.46
N GLU A 306 4.98 -6.24 30.82
CA GLU A 306 5.11 -7.71 30.83
C GLU A 306 5.16 -8.33 29.42
N THR A 307 5.05 -7.54 28.35
CA THR A 307 5.08 -8.05 26.95
C THR A 307 6.46 -8.61 26.61
N PRO A 308 6.56 -9.85 26.08
CA PRO A 308 7.83 -10.43 25.67
C PRO A 308 8.42 -9.72 24.44
N VAL A 309 9.58 -9.08 24.59
CA VAL A 309 10.23 -8.35 23.50
C VAL A 309 11.18 -9.28 22.74
N ARG A 310 10.66 -9.98 21.72
CA ARG A 310 11.43 -10.91 20.87
C ARG A 310 11.94 -10.30 19.57
N GLN A 311 11.27 -9.28 19.07
CA GLN A 311 11.63 -8.57 17.85
C GLN A 311 11.18 -7.11 17.94
N LEU A 312 11.93 -6.21 17.30
CA LEU A 312 11.51 -4.85 17.03
C LEU A 312 11.29 -4.68 15.53
N GLY A 313 10.19 -4.02 15.15
CA GLY A 313 10.00 -3.47 13.83
C GLY A 313 10.51 -2.02 13.82
N ILE A 314 11.23 -1.63 12.77
CA ILE A 314 11.88 -0.33 12.64
C ILE A 314 11.74 0.19 11.20
N VAL A 315 11.20 1.40 11.05
CA VAL A 315 11.28 2.23 9.83
C VAL A 315 11.91 3.56 10.20
N ILE A 316 12.92 3.98 9.44
CA ILE A 316 13.51 5.32 9.56
C ILE A 316 12.83 6.23 8.54
N ARG A 317 12.38 7.43 8.95
CA ARG A 317 11.64 8.34 8.06
C ARG A 317 12.00 9.82 8.25
N SER A 318 11.69 10.62 7.24
CA SER A 318 11.64 12.09 7.35
C SER A 318 10.49 12.54 8.26
N ALA A 319 10.56 13.80 8.73
CA ALA A 319 9.54 14.42 9.58
C ALA A 319 8.12 14.44 8.97
N ASP A 320 8.01 14.50 7.64
CA ASP A 320 6.75 14.49 6.88
C ASP A 320 6.30 13.09 6.41
N GLY A 321 7.07 12.05 6.74
CA GLY A 321 6.80 10.67 6.32
C GLY A 321 6.96 10.39 4.82
N SER A 322 7.29 11.39 3.99
CA SER A 322 7.39 11.24 2.53
C SER A 322 8.59 10.43 2.07
N LYS A 323 9.61 10.27 2.92
CA LYS A 323 10.85 9.53 2.65
C LYS A 323 11.09 8.50 3.73
N LYS A 324 11.19 7.22 3.33
CA LYS A 324 11.77 6.16 4.15
C LYS A 324 13.29 6.11 3.94
N GLY A 325 14.03 5.64 4.95
CA GLY A 325 15.48 5.39 4.85
C GLY A 325 15.83 4.11 4.08
N LEU A 326 14.91 3.15 4.05
CA LEU A 326 14.99 1.87 3.35
C LEU A 326 13.60 1.55 2.75
N ASP A 327 13.55 0.84 1.63
CA ASP A 327 12.29 0.57 0.90
C ASP A 327 11.33 -0.38 1.63
N GLY A 328 11.80 -1.10 2.65
CA GLY A 328 11.04 -2.05 3.44
C GLY A 328 11.36 -2.00 4.93
N ASP A 329 10.48 -2.59 5.71
CA ASP A 329 10.55 -2.60 7.17
C ASP A 329 11.75 -3.43 7.66
N SER A 330 12.47 -2.90 8.65
CA SER A 330 13.66 -3.55 9.21
C SER A 330 13.36 -4.20 10.56
N PHE A 331 13.80 -5.45 10.75
CA PHE A 331 13.50 -6.22 11.95
C PHE A 331 14.77 -6.54 12.75
N VAL A 332 14.76 -6.20 14.05
CA VAL A 332 15.85 -6.47 14.98
C VAL A 332 15.41 -7.54 15.96
N THR A 333 16.14 -8.66 16.02
CA THR A 333 15.85 -9.74 17.00
C THR A 333 16.37 -9.36 18.38
N VAL A 334 15.56 -9.61 19.42
CA VAL A 334 15.85 -9.24 20.81
C VAL A 334 15.74 -10.46 21.72
N THR A 335 16.67 -10.57 22.68
CA THR A 335 16.62 -11.56 23.74
C THR A 335 15.81 -11.05 24.91
N ASP A 336 14.60 -11.57 25.13
CA ASP A 336 13.92 -11.42 26.41
C ASP A 336 14.30 -12.57 27.36
N ARG A 337 14.61 -12.25 28.62
CA ARG A 337 14.94 -13.22 29.69
C ARG A 337 13.95 -13.23 30.84
N LEU A 338 13.17 -12.16 30.98
CA LEU A 338 12.20 -12.01 32.07
C LEU A 338 10.85 -12.59 31.67
N TYR A 339 10.42 -12.35 30.43
CA TYR A 339 9.11 -12.73 29.93
C TYR A 339 9.22 -13.70 28.74
N LYS A 340 8.27 -14.63 28.69
CA LYS A 340 8.11 -15.61 27.63
C LYS A 340 6.79 -15.36 26.88
N PRO A 341 6.74 -15.63 25.57
CA PRO A 341 5.47 -15.78 24.87
C PRO A 341 4.52 -16.72 25.62
N PHE A 342 3.21 -16.51 25.45
CA PHE A 342 2.22 -17.45 25.97
C PHE A 342 2.39 -18.82 25.31
N GLU A 343 2.37 -19.88 26.11
CA GLU A 343 2.48 -21.28 25.65
C GLU A 343 1.11 -21.99 25.84
N PRO A 344 0.33 -22.22 24.76
CA PRO A 344 -0.97 -22.88 24.84
C PRO A 344 -0.86 -24.35 25.30
N ALA A 345 -1.63 -24.70 26.32
CA ALA A 345 -1.72 -26.05 26.87
C ALA A 345 -2.30 -27.07 25.87
N ALA A 346 -2.36 -28.34 26.27
CA ALA A 346 -3.03 -29.38 25.48
C ALA A 346 -4.53 -29.07 25.30
N VAL A 347 -5.10 -29.52 24.18
CA VAL A 347 -6.49 -29.30 23.80
C VAL A 347 -7.46 -29.98 24.79
N LYS A 348 -8.45 -29.23 25.28
CA LYS A 348 -9.54 -29.72 26.13
C LYS A 348 -10.72 -30.14 25.25
N TYR A 349 -10.82 -31.42 24.92
CA TYR A 349 -11.96 -31.94 24.12
C TYR A 349 -13.22 -32.08 24.98
N ALA A 350 -14.30 -31.41 24.61
CA ALA A 350 -15.61 -31.51 25.25
C ALA A 350 -16.72 -31.06 24.29
N SER A 351 -17.84 -31.77 24.26
CA SER A 351 -18.98 -31.40 23.42
C SER A 351 -19.57 -30.03 23.80
N MET A 352 -19.92 -29.24 22.80
CA MET A 352 -20.58 -27.94 22.98
C MET A 352 -21.95 -28.11 23.67
N PRO A 353 -22.35 -27.21 24.57
CA PRO A 353 -23.70 -27.22 25.13
C PRO A 353 -24.79 -27.16 24.03
N GLY A 354 -25.83 -27.96 24.19
CA GLY A 354 -26.89 -28.08 23.19
C GLY A 354 -27.74 -26.80 23.06
N GLY A 355 -28.13 -26.47 21.83
CA GLY A 355 -28.97 -25.30 21.51
C GLY A 355 -28.21 -24.01 21.24
N LEU A 356 -26.89 -23.99 21.41
CA LEU A 356 -26.04 -22.86 21.05
C LEU A 356 -25.81 -22.77 19.53
N GLN A 357 -25.50 -21.57 19.06
CA GLN A 357 -25.08 -21.26 17.69
C GLN A 357 -23.65 -20.72 17.68
N GLU A 358 -23.07 -20.52 16.50
CA GLU A 358 -21.81 -19.79 16.35
C GLU A 358 -21.90 -18.37 16.95
N GLY A 359 -20.76 -17.82 17.36
CA GLY A 359 -20.66 -16.49 17.95
C GLY A 359 -21.04 -16.41 19.42
N ILE A 360 -21.68 -15.29 19.79
CA ILE A 360 -21.99 -14.93 21.18
C ILE A 360 -23.37 -15.44 21.59
N ASN A 361 -23.45 -16.24 22.65
CA ASN A 361 -24.70 -16.82 23.16
C ASN A 361 -24.93 -16.45 24.65
N PRO A 362 -25.78 -15.47 24.97
CA PRO A 362 -26.26 -15.24 26.34
C PRO A 362 -27.03 -16.46 26.86
N VAL A 363 -26.66 -16.95 28.05
CA VAL A 363 -27.26 -18.15 28.68
C VAL A 363 -28.14 -17.75 29.86
N ASP A 364 -27.66 -16.84 30.70
CA ASP A 364 -28.37 -16.23 31.81
C ASP A 364 -27.82 -14.80 32.06
N PRO A 365 -28.43 -13.97 32.93
CA PRO A 365 -27.99 -12.59 33.17
C PRO A 365 -26.53 -12.39 33.63
N SER A 366 -25.80 -13.46 33.93
CA SER A 366 -24.40 -13.47 34.36
C SER A 366 -23.49 -14.41 33.56
N THR A 367 -24.02 -15.09 32.54
CA THR A 367 -23.34 -16.17 31.80
C THR A 367 -23.48 -16.03 30.29
N VAL A 368 -22.37 -16.17 29.57
CA VAL A 368 -22.30 -16.19 28.09
C VAL A 368 -21.48 -17.39 27.65
N THR A 369 -21.89 -18.08 26.60
CA THR A 369 -21.02 -19.02 25.88
C THR A 369 -20.61 -18.42 24.54
N LEU A 370 -19.31 -18.39 24.28
CA LEU A 370 -18.71 -17.96 23.02
C LEU A 370 -18.36 -19.19 22.19
N VAL A 371 -18.62 -19.16 20.89
CA VAL A 371 -18.47 -20.30 19.96
C VAL A 371 -17.80 -19.87 18.67
N LEU A 372 -16.59 -20.35 18.41
CA LEU A 372 -15.82 -20.05 17.19
C LEU A 372 -15.74 -21.30 16.30
N TYR A 373 -16.36 -21.27 15.12
CA TYR A 373 -16.19 -22.31 14.09
C TYR A 373 -14.87 -22.09 13.34
N ASP A 374 -14.03 -23.13 13.24
CA ASP A 374 -12.72 -23.10 12.56
C ASP A 374 -12.40 -24.40 11.81
N LYS A 375 -13.42 -25.09 11.29
CA LYS A 375 -13.25 -26.34 10.54
C LYS A 375 -13.21 -26.09 9.03
N ASP A 376 -12.04 -26.36 8.43
CA ASP A 376 -11.72 -26.01 7.04
C ASP A 376 -12.35 -26.96 5.99
N LYS A 377 -12.19 -26.64 4.69
CA LYS A 377 -12.70 -27.46 3.55
C LYS A 377 -12.19 -28.91 3.51
N LYS A 378 -11.11 -29.24 4.23
CA LYS A 378 -10.48 -30.56 4.35
C LYS A 378 -10.81 -31.25 5.68
N GLY A 379 -11.46 -30.53 6.61
CA GLY A 379 -11.75 -30.97 7.98
C GLY A 379 -10.66 -30.65 9.01
N GLY A 380 -9.62 -29.90 8.63
CA GLY A 380 -8.60 -29.37 9.55
C GLY A 380 -9.11 -28.20 10.38
N HIS A 381 -8.31 -27.76 11.36
CA HIS A 381 -8.62 -26.68 12.30
C HIS A 381 -7.33 -26.11 12.91
N LYS A 382 -7.41 -25.04 13.71
CA LYS A 382 -6.26 -24.47 14.45
C LYS A 382 -5.88 -25.39 15.63
N ASP A 383 -4.64 -25.37 16.11
CA ASP A 383 -4.17 -26.27 17.20
C ASP A 383 -4.65 -25.87 18.60
N PHE A 384 -5.08 -24.62 18.76
CA PHE A 384 -5.60 -24.06 20.00
C PHE A 384 -6.52 -22.88 19.73
N ALA A 385 -7.46 -22.65 20.66
CA ALA A 385 -8.18 -21.39 20.78
C ALA A 385 -8.27 -20.96 22.25
N HIS A 386 -8.08 -19.66 22.46
CA HIS A 386 -8.27 -18.96 23.72
C HIS A 386 -9.14 -17.73 23.49
N VAL A 387 -9.64 -17.13 24.57
CA VAL A 387 -10.31 -15.84 24.55
C VAL A 387 -9.62 -14.89 25.53
N VAL A 388 -9.54 -13.61 25.15
CA VAL A 388 -9.07 -12.49 25.99
C VAL A 388 -10.13 -11.39 25.97
N GLY A 389 -10.29 -10.69 27.08
CA GLY A 389 -11.29 -9.63 27.17
C GLY A 389 -11.40 -8.98 28.55
N ASP A 390 -12.41 -8.12 28.67
CA ASP A 390 -12.77 -7.35 29.86
C ASP A 390 -13.11 -8.17 31.12
N PHE A 391 -13.17 -9.49 31.00
CA PHE A 391 -13.48 -10.48 32.05
C PHE A 391 -12.24 -11.28 32.50
N ASN A 392 -11.08 -11.12 31.85
CA ASN A 392 -9.81 -11.73 32.24
C ASN A 392 -8.63 -10.73 32.17
N ASP A 393 -8.93 -9.43 32.32
CA ASP A 393 -7.98 -8.31 32.24
C ASP A 393 -7.09 -8.34 30.99
N TRP A 394 -7.65 -8.84 29.87
CA TRP A 394 -6.98 -9.07 28.59
C TRP A 394 -5.75 -10.01 28.64
N LYS A 395 -5.61 -10.82 29.70
CA LYS A 395 -4.47 -11.73 29.87
C LYS A 395 -4.78 -13.14 29.35
N LEU A 396 -3.94 -13.63 28.42
CA LEU A 396 -3.94 -15.03 27.98
C LEU A 396 -3.59 -15.97 29.15
N SER A 397 -4.38 -17.02 29.33
CA SER A 397 -4.12 -18.05 30.32
C SER A 397 -4.59 -19.44 29.86
N ASN A 398 -4.12 -20.49 30.52
CA ASN A 398 -4.60 -21.86 30.31
C ASN A 398 -5.79 -22.23 31.24
N GLU A 399 -6.34 -21.25 31.95
CA GLU A 399 -7.46 -21.38 32.89
C GLU A 399 -8.82 -21.34 32.20
N SER A 400 -9.88 -21.71 32.92
CA SER A 400 -11.25 -21.81 32.39
C SER A 400 -11.93 -20.48 32.07
N ASN A 401 -11.25 -19.34 32.24
CA ASN A 401 -11.69 -18.02 31.79
C ASN A 401 -10.90 -17.52 30.56
N SER A 402 -10.10 -18.38 29.92
CA SER A 402 -9.37 -18.06 28.69
C SER A 402 -9.27 -19.25 27.74
N GLN A 403 -8.83 -20.44 28.17
CA GLN A 403 -8.70 -21.59 27.28
C GLN A 403 -10.07 -22.15 26.86
N MET A 404 -10.30 -22.24 25.56
CA MET A 404 -11.53 -22.80 24.99
C MET A 404 -11.48 -24.34 24.93
N ASN A 405 -12.65 -24.96 25.02
CA ASN A 405 -12.83 -26.39 24.75
C ASN A 405 -13.01 -26.63 23.25
N ARG A 406 -12.73 -27.85 22.79
CA ARG A 406 -12.84 -28.30 21.40
C ARG A 406 -13.98 -29.30 21.21
N ASP A 407 -14.81 -29.07 20.20
CA ASP A 407 -15.80 -30.04 19.70
C ASP A 407 -15.59 -30.29 18.19
N ASP A 408 -15.00 -31.43 17.83
CA ASP A 408 -14.76 -31.82 16.43
C ASP A 408 -16.01 -32.25 15.66
N ALA A 409 -17.08 -32.61 16.37
CA ALA A 409 -18.36 -32.99 15.76
C ALA A 409 -19.13 -31.73 15.34
N ALA A 410 -19.15 -30.70 16.20
CA ALA A 410 -19.63 -29.36 15.85
C ALA A 410 -18.66 -28.59 14.93
N GLY A 411 -17.36 -28.89 14.99
CA GLY A 411 -16.32 -28.21 14.22
C GLY A 411 -15.88 -26.86 14.80
N CYS A 412 -16.01 -26.69 16.12
CA CYS A 412 -15.82 -25.41 16.79
C CYS A 412 -15.00 -25.50 18.08
N TRP A 413 -14.57 -24.32 18.52
CA TRP A 413 -14.10 -24.05 19.87
C TRP A 413 -15.20 -23.35 20.66
N TRP A 414 -15.33 -23.63 21.96
CA TRP A 414 -16.32 -22.98 22.81
C TRP A 414 -15.83 -22.73 24.24
N ILE A 415 -16.34 -21.68 24.88
CA ILE A 415 -16.06 -21.36 26.29
C ILE A 415 -17.26 -20.68 26.96
N THR A 416 -17.63 -21.14 28.15
CA THR A 416 -18.69 -20.52 28.97
C THR A 416 -18.06 -19.63 30.04
N LEU A 417 -18.30 -18.33 29.92
CA LEU A 417 -17.86 -17.28 30.84
C LEU A 417 -18.98 -16.97 31.84
N THR A 418 -18.65 -16.79 33.11
CA THR A 418 -19.61 -16.62 34.22
C THR A 418 -19.22 -15.43 35.12
N GLY A 419 -20.15 -14.98 35.98
CA GLY A 419 -19.91 -13.84 36.89
C GLY A 419 -19.95 -12.47 36.21
N LEU A 420 -20.44 -12.42 34.97
CA LEU A 420 -20.56 -11.21 34.16
C LEU A 420 -21.72 -10.32 34.67
N GLN A 421 -21.68 -9.03 34.33
CA GLN A 421 -22.70 -8.06 34.71
C GLN A 421 -23.65 -7.78 33.54
N PRO A 422 -24.98 -7.94 33.71
CA PRO A 422 -25.90 -8.05 32.57
C PRO A 422 -25.95 -6.81 31.65
N ALA A 423 -25.74 -5.62 32.23
CA ALA A 423 -25.85 -4.34 31.53
C ALA A 423 -24.48 -3.71 31.19
N ARG A 424 -23.36 -4.40 31.43
CA ARG A 424 -22.01 -3.93 31.06
C ARG A 424 -21.68 -4.40 29.65
N GLU A 425 -21.10 -3.51 28.84
CA GLU A 425 -20.42 -3.90 27.61
C GLU A 425 -19.06 -4.53 27.91
N TYR A 426 -18.85 -5.75 27.43
CA TYR A 426 -17.59 -6.47 27.49
C TYR A 426 -16.96 -6.50 26.10
N ALA A 427 -15.75 -5.98 25.97
CA ALA A 427 -14.93 -6.21 24.77
C ALA A 427 -14.13 -7.51 24.90
N PHE A 428 -13.88 -8.19 23.76
CA PHE A 428 -13.10 -9.42 23.69
C PHE A 428 -12.49 -9.68 22.30
N GLN A 429 -11.54 -10.60 22.24
CA GLN A 429 -11.00 -11.21 21.02
C GLN A 429 -10.76 -12.72 21.26
N TYR A 430 -10.91 -13.52 20.20
CA TYR A 430 -10.34 -14.87 20.16
C TYR A 430 -8.84 -14.79 19.84
N TYR A 431 -8.06 -15.69 20.41
CA TYR A 431 -6.64 -15.92 20.11
C TYR A 431 -6.47 -17.36 19.64
N VAL A 432 -6.14 -17.55 18.36
CA VAL A 432 -6.06 -18.86 17.70
C VAL A 432 -4.74 -19.02 16.96
N GLY A 433 -4.32 -20.26 16.69
CA GLY A 433 -3.06 -20.48 15.99
C GLY A 433 -2.65 -21.94 15.84
N THR A 434 -1.44 -22.13 15.29
CA THR A 434 -0.78 -23.44 15.14
C THR A 434 0.47 -23.52 16.01
N ARG A 435 0.84 -24.71 16.45
CA ARG A 435 2.08 -24.95 17.22
C ARG A 435 3.36 -24.76 16.39
N GLU A 436 3.21 -24.68 15.07
CA GLU A 436 4.30 -24.38 14.13
C GLU A 436 4.56 -22.87 13.99
N GLY A 437 3.72 -22.01 14.60
CA GLY A 437 4.02 -20.58 14.80
C GLY A 437 3.02 -19.59 14.21
N GLU A 438 1.92 -20.04 13.60
CA GLU A 438 0.84 -19.14 13.21
C GLU A 438 0.07 -18.68 14.46
N THR A 439 -0.15 -17.37 14.65
CA THR A 439 -0.98 -16.82 15.73
C THR A 439 -1.80 -15.64 15.22
N LEU A 440 -3.07 -15.57 15.60
CA LEU A 440 -4.03 -14.57 15.14
C LEU A 440 -4.94 -14.12 16.29
N ARG A 441 -5.13 -12.79 16.42
CA ARG A 441 -6.26 -12.22 17.18
C ARG A 441 -7.42 -11.87 16.25
N LEU A 442 -8.60 -12.29 16.66
CA LEU A 442 -9.78 -12.34 15.81
C LEU A 442 -11.03 -11.87 16.57
N ALA A 443 -11.73 -10.88 16.01
CA ALA A 443 -13.08 -10.52 16.42
C ALA A 443 -14.10 -11.56 15.93
N ASP A 444 -15.24 -11.63 16.59
CA ASP A 444 -16.38 -12.48 16.28
C ASP A 444 -17.19 -11.92 15.10
N ALA A 445 -17.46 -12.76 14.08
CA ALA A 445 -18.24 -12.36 12.90
C ALA A 445 -19.72 -12.07 13.21
N TYR A 446 -20.21 -12.51 14.38
CA TYR A 446 -21.57 -12.29 14.86
C TYR A 446 -21.67 -11.15 15.90
N SER A 447 -20.59 -10.36 16.07
CA SER A 447 -20.55 -9.21 16.97
C SER A 447 -21.49 -8.10 16.50
N ARG A 448 -22.34 -7.59 17.40
CA ARG A 448 -23.28 -6.48 17.11
C ARG A 448 -22.65 -5.09 17.09
N LYS A 449 -21.41 -5.01 17.54
CA LYS A 449 -20.58 -3.82 17.65
C LYS A 449 -19.13 -4.30 17.65
N ILE A 450 -18.24 -3.61 16.95
CA ILE A 450 -16.80 -3.80 17.10
C ILE A 450 -16.15 -2.50 17.60
N LEU A 451 -14.88 -2.59 17.98
CA LEU A 451 -14.00 -1.46 18.25
C LEU A 451 -12.84 -1.53 17.27
N ASP A 452 -12.67 -0.49 16.46
CA ASP A 452 -11.59 -0.34 15.49
C ASP A 452 -10.59 0.72 16.01
N PRO A 453 -9.35 0.33 16.38
CA PRO A 453 -8.37 1.26 16.94
C PRO A 453 -7.83 2.27 15.92
N ASP A 454 -7.91 1.95 14.63
CA ASP A 454 -7.39 2.76 13.55
C ASP A 454 -8.43 3.80 13.08
N ASN A 455 -9.72 3.43 13.10
CA ASN A 455 -10.82 4.24 12.58
C ASN A 455 -11.70 4.93 13.64
N ASP A 456 -12.02 4.30 14.77
CA ASP A 456 -13.03 4.84 15.71
C ASP A 456 -12.62 6.20 16.31
N LYS A 457 -11.31 6.45 16.41
CA LYS A 457 -10.72 7.72 16.88
C LYS A 457 -11.07 8.95 16.01
N TYR A 458 -11.67 8.77 14.84
CA TYR A 458 -12.15 9.84 13.96
C TYR A 458 -13.68 10.04 13.99
N ILE A 459 -14.43 9.22 14.74
CA ILE A 459 -15.89 9.33 14.85
C ILE A 459 -16.24 10.42 15.86
N SER A 460 -17.16 11.32 15.50
CA SER A 460 -17.60 12.39 16.40
C SER A 460 -18.50 11.85 17.52
N SER A 461 -18.27 12.33 18.74
CA SER A 461 -19.15 12.07 19.90
C SER A 461 -20.58 12.64 19.74
N SER A 462 -20.81 13.52 18.75
CA SER A 462 -22.17 13.93 18.34
C SER A 462 -22.95 12.82 17.63
N THR A 463 -22.22 11.93 16.95
CA THR A 463 -22.77 10.88 16.09
C THR A 463 -22.76 9.54 16.81
N TYR A 464 -21.65 9.21 17.50
CA TYR A 464 -21.57 8.08 18.42
C TYR A 464 -21.27 8.56 19.86
N PRO A 465 -22.29 9.03 20.61
CA PRO A 465 -22.13 9.34 22.03
C PRO A 465 -21.83 8.07 22.84
N ASP A 466 -21.16 8.25 23.98
CA ASP A 466 -20.82 7.18 24.93
C ASP A 466 -20.10 5.97 24.29
N ALA A 467 -19.24 6.24 23.29
CA ALA A 467 -18.37 5.25 22.67
C ALA A 467 -17.50 4.54 23.72
N LYS A 468 -17.36 3.22 23.60
CA LYS A 468 -16.55 2.40 24.49
C LYS A 468 -15.07 2.54 24.12
N GLU A 469 -14.24 2.90 25.09
CA GLU A 469 -12.78 3.01 24.90
C GLU A 469 -12.17 1.69 24.37
N TYR A 470 -11.28 1.80 23.39
CA TYR A 470 -10.55 0.66 22.85
C TYR A 470 -9.60 0.07 23.92
N PRO A 471 -9.70 -1.24 24.25
CA PRO A 471 -8.91 -1.81 25.34
C PRO A 471 -7.41 -1.92 25.01
N SER A 472 -6.57 -1.45 25.92
CA SER A 472 -5.10 -1.44 25.76
C SER A 472 -4.44 -2.82 25.64
N GLY A 473 -5.16 -3.91 25.96
CA GLY A 473 -4.73 -5.29 25.76
C GLY A 473 -5.24 -5.97 24.49
N ALA A 474 -6.02 -5.28 23.65
CA ALA A 474 -6.53 -5.77 22.37
C ALA A 474 -5.55 -5.48 21.22
N VAL A 475 -5.56 -6.29 20.15
CA VAL A 475 -4.69 -6.09 18.97
C VAL A 475 -5.52 -6.12 17.69
N GLY A 476 -5.70 -4.96 17.04
CA GLY A 476 -6.63 -4.79 15.92
C GLY A 476 -8.10 -4.89 16.37
N ILE A 477 -9.02 -5.04 15.41
CA ILE A 477 -10.47 -5.00 15.67
C ILE A 477 -10.88 -5.97 16.78
N ALA A 478 -11.64 -5.46 17.76
CA ALA A 478 -12.16 -6.22 18.90
C ALA A 478 -13.69 -6.28 18.89
N SER A 479 -14.27 -7.39 19.35
CA SER A 479 -15.73 -7.54 19.48
C SER A 479 -16.26 -6.95 20.77
N VAL A 480 -17.52 -6.51 20.76
CA VAL A 480 -18.25 -6.07 21.96
C VAL A 480 -19.56 -6.82 22.08
N PHE A 481 -19.87 -7.30 23.29
CA PHE A 481 -21.17 -7.86 23.62
C PHE A 481 -21.77 -7.25 24.90
N LYS A 482 -23.09 -7.36 25.00
CA LYS A 482 -23.89 -7.06 26.19
C LYS A 482 -24.84 -8.24 26.43
N ILE A 483 -25.03 -8.65 27.69
CA ILE A 483 -25.88 -9.83 27.98
C ILE A 483 -27.36 -9.47 27.91
N ARG A 484 -27.69 -8.26 28.38
CA ARG A 484 -29.01 -7.65 28.27
C ARG A 484 -28.88 -6.34 27.50
N GLU A 485 -29.22 -6.40 26.22
CA GLU A 485 -29.32 -5.24 25.34
C GLU A 485 -30.33 -4.21 25.86
N ASP A 486 -30.16 -2.96 25.44
CA ASP A 486 -31.03 -1.88 25.90
C ASP A 486 -32.35 -1.89 25.12
N ALA A 487 -33.46 -2.02 25.85
CA ALA A 487 -34.79 -2.06 25.27
C ALA A 487 -35.14 -0.73 24.55
N TYR A 488 -35.59 -0.86 23.31
CA TYR A 488 -36.17 0.23 22.53
C TYR A 488 -37.70 0.10 22.50
N ASP A 489 -38.43 1.10 23.01
CA ASP A 489 -39.90 1.11 23.00
C ASP A 489 -40.41 1.72 21.69
N TRP A 490 -40.47 0.88 20.65
CA TRP A 490 -41.01 1.20 19.34
C TRP A 490 -42.39 1.87 19.42
N LYS A 491 -42.57 3.05 18.82
CA LYS A 491 -43.91 3.66 18.72
C LYS A 491 -44.76 2.89 17.72
N VAL A 492 -44.18 2.52 16.57
CA VAL A 492 -44.89 1.77 15.52
C VAL A 492 -44.51 0.29 15.60
N LYS A 493 -45.26 -0.45 16.40
CA LYS A 493 -44.96 -1.87 16.73
C LYS A 493 -45.31 -2.88 15.63
N ASN A 494 -46.02 -2.46 14.59
CA ASN A 494 -46.53 -3.30 13.50
C ASN A 494 -46.68 -2.46 12.21
N PHE A 495 -45.58 -1.87 11.72
CA PHE A 495 -45.62 -1.22 10.41
C PHE A 495 -45.96 -2.23 9.31
N ARG A 496 -46.58 -1.75 8.23
CA ARG A 496 -46.85 -2.54 7.01
C ARG A 496 -46.78 -1.64 5.80
N ILE A 497 -46.05 -2.07 4.79
CA ILE A 497 -46.16 -1.55 3.43
C ILE A 497 -47.61 -1.76 2.96
N PRO A 498 -48.35 -0.71 2.56
CA PRO A 498 -49.73 -0.86 2.08
C PRO A 498 -49.82 -1.61 0.75
N ASP A 499 -48.82 -1.42 -0.11
CA ASP A 499 -48.72 -1.97 -1.45
C ASP A 499 -47.24 -2.02 -1.87
N LYS A 500 -46.72 -3.22 -2.19
CA LYS A 500 -45.33 -3.43 -2.63
C LYS A 500 -45.12 -3.15 -4.12
N GLU A 501 -46.18 -3.25 -4.92
CA GLU A 501 -46.17 -3.05 -6.37
C GLU A 501 -46.20 -1.55 -6.73
N ASN A 502 -46.32 -0.69 -5.71
CA ASN A 502 -46.47 0.76 -5.81
C ASN A 502 -45.52 1.52 -4.86
N LEU A 503 -44.36 0.91 -4.55
CA LEU A 503 -43.29 1.52 -3.77
C LEU A 503 -42.61 2.65 -4.55
N MET A 504 -42.54 3.82 -3.92
CA MET A 504 -41.83 5.03 -4.32
C MET A 504 -40.66 5.22 -3.35
N ILE A 505 -39.50 4.72 -3.76
CA ILE A 505 -38.29 4.57 -2.94
C ILE A 505 -37.37 5.79 -3.11
N TYR A 506 -36.83 6.30 -2.00
CA TYR A 506 -35.72 7.27 -2.00
C TYR A 506 -34.42 6.56 -1.59
N GLU A 507 -33.49 6.39 -2.54
CA GLU A 507 -32.17 5.79 -2.32
C GLU A 507 -31.24 6.84 -1.70
N LEU A 508 -30.66 6.53 -0.54
CA LEU A 508 -30.11 7.50 0.39
C LEU A 508 -28.74 7.03 0.95
N LEU A 509 -27.70 7.84 0.71
CA LEU A 509 -26.39 7.72 1.33
C LEU A 509 -26.27 8.75 2.46
N LEU A 510 -26.35 8.30 3.72
CA LEU A 510 -26.37 9.16 4.91
C LEU A 510 -25.24 10.20 4.90
N ARG A 511 -24.03 9.74 4.55
CA ARG A 511 -22.78 10.50 4.40
C ARG A 511 -22.92 11.76 3.55
N ASP A 512 -23.65 11.66 2.43
CA ASP A 512 -23.72 12.68 1.38
C ASP A 512 -25.11 13.35 1.35
N PHE A 513 -25.98 13.08 2.33
CA PHE A 513 -27.34 13.61 2.40
C PHE A 513 -27.48 14.85 3.28
N THR A 514 -26.68 14.99 4.35
CA THR A 514 -26.77 16.12 5.29
C THR A 514 -25.41 16.55 5.84
N ALA A 515 -25.34 17.74 6.46
CA ALA A 515 -24.08 18.34 6.92
C ALA A 515 -23.37 17.59 8.05
N THR A 516 -24.08 16.71 8.77
CA THR A 516 -23.49 15.79 9.76
C THR A 516 -23.11 14.43 9.17
N GLY A 517 -23.64 14.09 7.98
CA GLY A 517 -23.41 12.79 7.32
C GLY A 517 -24.04 11.58 8.02
N ASP A 518 -24.91 11.80 9.01
CA ASP A 518 -25.32 10.78 9.99
C ASP A 518 -26.84 10.61 10.13
N LEU A 519 -27.24 9.63 10.95
CA LEU A 519 -28.66 9.33 11.23
C LEU A 519 -29.40 10.51 11.86
N ASN A 520 -28.73 11.36 12.64
CA ASN A 520 -29.34 12.52 13.27
C ASN A 520 -29.77 13.54 12.21
N GLY A 521 -28.87 13.89 11.29
CA GLY A 521 -29.19 14.77 10.16
C GLY A 521 -30.26 14.18 9.25
N ALA A 522 -30.18 12.87 8.94
CA ALA A 522 -31.18 12.20 8.11
C ALA A 522 -32.59 12.18 8.77
N MET A 523 -32.68 12.02 10.09
CA MET A 523 -33.95 12.09 10.84
C MET A 523 -34.67 13.45 10.69
N GLU A 524 -33.94 14.57 10.58
CA GLU A 524 -34.55 15.89 10.35
C GLU A 524 -35.24 15.98 8.98
N LYS A 525 -34.73 15.25 7.97
CA LYS A 525 -35.23 15.28 6.58
C LYS A 525 -36.40 14.34 6.32
N ILE A 526 -36.78 13.48 7.26
CA ILE A 526 -37.94 12.58 7.12
C ILE A 526 -39.25 13.35 6.85
N GLY A 527 -39.40 14.55 7.44
CA GLY A 527 -40.54 15.43 7.14
C GLY A 527 -40.56 15.94 5.69
N TYR A 528 -39.39 16.16 5.09
CA TYR A 528 -39.25 16.56 3.68
C TYR A 528 -39.63 15.41 2.74
N LEU A 529 -39.07 14.22 2.92
CA LEU A 529 -39.37 13.04 2.09
C LEU A 529 -40.87 12.69 2.11
N LYS A 530 -41.50 12.72 3.30
CA LYS A 530 -42.95 12.56 3.45
C LYS A 530 -43.75 13.65 2.74
N SER A 531 -43.27 14.89 2.69
CA SER A 531 -43.95 16.00 2.02
C SER A 531 -43.98 15.86 0.49
N LEU A 532 -42.93 15.27 -0.09
CA LEU A 532 -42.91 14.88 -1.50
C LEU A 532 -43.83 13.67 -1.75
N GLY A 533 -43.90 12.74 -0.79
CA GLY A 533 -44.77 11.57 -0.86
C GLY A 533 -44.08 10.28 -1.26
N PHE A 534 -42.77 10.18 -1.05
CA PHE A 534 -42.09 8.89 -0.98
C PHE A 534 -42.71 8.02 0.13
N ASN A 535 -42.76 6.71 -0.08
CA ASN A 535 -43.33 5.74 0.87
C ASN A 535 -42.32 4.66 1.30
N ALA A 536 -41.07 4.77 0.86
CA ALA A 536 -39.94 3.98 1.33
C ALA A 536 -38.64 4.80 1.26
N VAL A 537 -37.72 4.51 2.17
CA VAL A 537 -36.31 4.93 2.10
C VAL A 537 -35.47 3.67 1.97
N GLU A 538 -34.56 3.66 1.00
CA GLU A 538 -33.53 2.62 0.86
C GLU A 538 -32.20 3.23 1.31
N LEU A 539 -31.67 2.74 2.43
CA LEU A 539 -30.34 3.13 2.87
C LEU A 539 -29.31 2.32 2.08
N MET A 540 -28.38 3.02 1.40
CA MET A 540 -27.14 2.42 0.92
C MET A 540 -26.36 1.79 2.10
N PRO A 541 -25.49 0.79 1.87
CA PRO A 541 -25.12 -0.17 2.92
C PRO A 541 -24.63 0.44 4.23
N VAL A 542 -25.35 0.11 5.31
CA VAL A 542 -25.10 0.62 6.69
C VAL A 542 -24.58 -0.45 7.65
N GLN A 543 -24.18 -1.61 7.14
CA GLN A 543 -23.47 -2.64 7.92
C GLN A 543 -22.00 -2.23 8.03
N GLU A 544 -21.35 -2.50 9.17
CA GLU A 544 -20.01 -1.96 9.45
C GLU A 544 -18.98 -2.38 8.38
N PHE A 545 -18.29 -1.38 7.81
CA PHE A 545 -17.35 -1.50 6.70
C PHE A 545 -15.93 -1.04 7.07
N ASP A 546 -14.93 -1.30 6.22
CA ASP A 546 -13.57 -0.82 6.49
C ASP A 546 -13.46 0.71 6.30
N GLY A 547 -13.13 1.42 7.39
CA GLY A 547 -12.99 2.88 7.41
C GLY A 547 -14.30 3.64 7.65
N ASN A 548 -14.24 4.95 7.89
CA ASN A 548 -15.42 5.79 8.20
C ASN A 548 -15.95 6.60 6.99
N ASP A 549 -15.43 6.38 5.78
CA ASP A 549 -15.73 7.20 4.60
C ASP A 549 -15.84 6.34 3.33
N SER A 550 -16.98 5.66 3.19
CA SER A 550 -17.30 4.80 2.06
C SER A 550 -18.75 5.01 1.58
N TRP A 551 -19.12 4.29 0.52
CA TRP A 551 -20.51 3.98 0.17
C TRP A 551 -21.05 2.72 0.88
N GLY A 552 -20.20 1.98 1.58
CA GLY A 552 -20.57 0.79 2.36
C GLY A 552 -20.40 -0.56 1.66
N TYR A 553 -20.11 -0.57 0.34
CA TYR A 553 -19.78 -1.78 -0.45
C TYR A 553 -18.37 -2.33 -0.17
N ASN A 554 -17.96 -2.36 1.10
CA ASN A 554 -16.75 -3.00 1.60
C ASN A 554 -16.96 -3.55 3.03
N PRO A 555 -18.03 -4.34 3.28
CA PRO A 555 -18.44 -4.76 4.62
C PRO A 555 -17.41 -5.67 5.30
N CYS A 556 -17.24 -5.47 6.61
CA CYS A 556 -16.35 -6.27 7.45
C CYS A 556 -17.06 -6.93 8.65
N PHE A 557 -18.19 -6.41 9.16
CA PHE A 557 -18.98 -7.05 10.23
C PHE A 557 -20.50 -6.89 10.03
N TYR A 558 -21.14 -7.88 9.40
CA TYR A 558 -22.57 -7.85 9.04
C TYR A 558 -23.56 -7.70 10.22
N PHE A 559 -23.20 -8.14 11.42
CA PHE A 559 -24.07 -8.03 12.60
C PHE A 559 -23.95 -6.67 13.31
N ALA A 560 -22.92 -5.88 12.99
CA ALA A 560 -22.77 -4.50 13.41
C ALA A 560 -23.35 -3.54 12.36
N LEU A 561 -23.91 -2.43 12.81
CA LEU A 561 -24.24 -1.30 11.95
C LEU A 561 -23.21 -0.18 12.16
N ASP A 562 -22.90 0.53 11.08
CA ASP A 562 -21.70 1.34 10.99
C ASP A 562 -21.67 2.54 11.96
N LYS A 563 -20.60 2.61 12.74
CA LYS A 563 -20.47 3.59 13.83
C LYS A 563 -20.27 5.02 13.33
N ALA A 564 -19.86 5.22 12.07
CA ALA A 564 -19.75 6.55 11.46
C ALA A 564 -21.13 7.18 11.15
N TYR A 565 -22.21 6.40 11.17
CA TYR A 565 -23.58 6.90 11.01
C TYR A 565 -24.37 6.96 12.32
N GLY A 566 -24.02 6.16 13.33
CA GLY A 566 -24.45 6.36 14.72
C GLY A 566 -24.57 5.08 15.54
N THR A 567 -25.36 5.15 16.62
CA THR A 567 -25.58 4.03 17.55
C THR A 567 -26.72 3.10 17.12
N ASP A 568 -26.71 1.84 17.56
CA ASP A 568 -27.84 0.87 17.45
C ASP A 568 -29.21 1.52 17.78
N ARG A 569 -29.25 2.32 18.86
CA ARG A 569 -30.43 3.05 19.30
C ARG A 569 -30.87 4.14 18.29
N MET A 570 -29.94 4.79 17.62
CA MET A 570 -30.22 5.80 16.58
C MET A 570 -30.75 5.16 15.30
N TYR A 571 -30.26 3.99 14.91
CA TYR A 571 -30.83 3.24 13.77
C TYR A 571 -32.30 2.89 14.02
N LYS A 572 -32.61 2.33 15.20
CA LYS A 572 -34.00 2.04 15.62
C LYS A 572 -34.85 3.31 15.65
N ALA A 573 -34.30 4.42 16.15
CA ALA A 573 -34.99 5.71 16.16
C ALA A 573 -35.26 6.27 14.75
N PHE A 574 -34.35 6.12 13.80
CA PHE A 574 -34.56 6.48 12.40
C PHE A 574 -35.67 5.63 11.76
N ILE A 575 -35.68 4.32 12.00
CA ILE A 575 -36.67 3.40 11.43
C ILE A 575 -38.06 3.66 12.02
N ASP A 576 -38.19 3.79 13.35
CA ASP A 576 -39.45 4.17 14.01
C ASP A 576 -39.93 5.56 13.54
N LYS A 577 -39.00 6.45 13.17
CA LYS A 577 -39.32 7.77 12.60
C LYS A 577 -39.84 7.69 11.16
N CYS A 578 -39.31 6.80 10.34
CA CYS A 578 -39.85 6.48 9.01
C CYS A 578 -41.22 5.81 9.13
N HIS A 579 -41.40 4.89 10.07
CA HIS A 579 -42.69 4.26 10.34
C HIS A 579 -43.74 5.27 10.86
N GLU A 580 -43.39 6.20 11.77
CA GLU A 580 -44.22 7.37 12.14
C GLU A 580 -44.57 8.23 10.90
N ALA A 581 -43.65 8.32 9.94
CA ALA A 581 -43.87 9.03 8.69
C ALA A 581 -44.78 8.26 7.70
N GLY A 582 -45.02 6.97 7.90
CA GLY A 582 -45.76 6.14 6.95
C GLY A 582 -44.89 5.60 5.81
N MET A 583 -43.57 5.54 6.03
CA MET A 583 -42.57 5.11 5.04
C MET A 583 -41.85 3.85 5.52
N ALA A 584 -41.64 2.90 4.62
CA ALA A 584 -40.81 1.73 4.86
C ALA A 584 -39.33 2.09 4.95
N VAL A 585 -38.52 1.24 5.60
CA VAL A 585 -37.05 1.28 5.49
C VAL A 585 -36.52 -0.01 4.91
N LEU A 586 -35.78 0.10 3.80
CA LEU A 586 -35.03 -0.98 3.17
C LEU A 586 -33.54 -0.77 3.45
N PHE A 587 -32.79 -1.84 3.69
CA PHE A 587 -31.32 -1.79 3.71
C PHE A 587 -30.76 -2.41 2.43
N ASP A 588 -29.82 -1.73 1.78
CA ASP A 588 -28.93 -2.36 0.81
C ASP A 588 -27.94 -3.28 1.55
N VAL A 589 -27.79 -4.52 1.09
CA VAL A 589 -27.03 -5.59 1.76
C VAL A 589 -26.09 -6.31 0.80
N VAL A 590 -24.81 -6.33 1.18
CA VAL A 590 -23.68 -6.66 0.29
C VAL A 590 -23.14 -8.05 0.63
N TYR A 591 -23.85 -9.08 0.17
CA TYR A 591 -23.50 -10.47 0.46
C TYR A 591 -22.62 -11.15 -0.60
N ASN A 592 -22.37 -10.53 -1.76
CA ASN A 592 -21.54 -11.13 -2.82
C ASN A 592 -20.05 -11.25 -2.41
N HIS A 593 -19.55 -10.33 -1.58
CA HIS A 593 -18.19 -10.37 -1.06
C HIS A 593 -18.12 -9.85 0.38
N ALA A 594 -17.02 -10.13 1.09
CA ALA A 594 -16.62 -9.38 2.30
C ALA A 594 -15.18 -8.86 2.19
N SER A 595 -14.82 -7.87 3.00
CA SER A 595 -13.48 -7.30 3.04
C SER A 595 -12.44 -8.24 3.69
N GLY A 596 -11.15 -7.90 3.54
CA GLY A 596 -10.05 -8.65 4.16
C GLY A 596 -10.04 -8.62 5.69
N SER A 597 -10.72 -7.64 6.31
CA SER A 597 -10.89 -7.54 7.76
C SER A 597 -11.88 -8.58 8.32
N HIS A 598 -12.81 -9.08 7.49
CA HIS A 598 -13.87 -9.97 7.93
C HIS A 598 -13.30 -11.24 8.59
N PRO A 599 -13.79 -11.69 9.77
CA PRO A 599 -13.13 -12.76 10.52
C PRO A 599 -12.95 -14.08 9.77
N PHE A 600 -13.96 -14.47 9.00
CA PHE A 600 -13.91 -15.66 8.12
C PHE A 600 -12.79 -15.60 7.07
N ALA A 601 -12.35 -14.41 6.65
CA ALA A 601 -11.24 -14.23 5.71
C ALA A 601 -9.90 -14.32 6.45
N ARG A 602 -9.76 -13.56 7.55
CA ARG A 602 -8.54 -13.54 8.39
C ARG A 602 -8.16 -14.90 8.96
N LEU A 603 -9.13 -15.73 9.32
CA LEU A 603 -8.90 -17.07 9.90
C LEU A 603 -8.17 -18.03 8.94
N TYR A 604 -8.28 -17.83 7.63
CA TYR A 604 -7.62 -18.61 6.58
C TYR A 604 -7.05 -17.68 5.50
N TRP A 605 -5.95 -17.00 5.83
CA TRP A 605 -5.29 -16.03 4.97
C TRP A 605 -4.02 -16.60 4.30
N ASP A 606 -3.97 -16.50 2.97
CA ASP A 606 -2.78 -16.75 2.15
C ASP A 606 -1.93 -15.47 2.13
N THR A 607 -1.20 -15.22 3.22
CA THR A 607 -0.34 -14.03 3.41
C THR A 607 0.66 -13.81 2.26
N LYS A 608 1.06 -14.89 1.56
CA LYS A 608 1.99 -14.81 0.43
C LYS A 608 1.35 -14.20 -0.83
N ASN A 609 0.05 -14.44 -1.05
CA ASN A 609 -0.69 -13.93 -2.21
C ASN A 609 -1.76 -12.89 -1.82
N ASN A 610 -1.80 -12.47 -0.55
CA ASN A 610 -2.69 -11.47 0.05
C ASN A 610 -4.19 -11.68 -0.26
N ARG A 611 -4.70 -12.86 0.10
CA ARG A 611 -6.09 -13.28 -0.17
C ARG A 611 -6.54 -14.41 0.76
N THR A 612 -7.80 -14.83 0.62
CA THR A 612 -8.35 -16.06 1.21
C THR A 612 -7.61 -17.33 0.73
N ALA A 613 -7.30 -18.23 1.65
CA ALA A 613 -6.60 -19.49 1.39
C ALA A 613 -7.51 -20.58 0.78
N ALA A 614 -6.91 -21.60 0.17
CA ALA A 614 -7.63 -22.65 -0.58
C ALA A 614 -8.50 -23.59 0.27
N ASP A 615 -8.26 -23.61 1.58
CA ASP A 615 -9.00 -24.36 2.60
C ASP A 615 -10.12 -23.54 3.25
N ASN A 616 -10.17 -22.22 3.05
CA ASN A 616 -11.18 -21.33 3.63
C ASN A 616 -12.61 -21.82 3.28
N PRO A 617 -13.48 -22.14 4.27
CA PRO A 617 -14.76 -22.79 4.01
C PRO A 617 -15.92 -21.85 3.61
N TRP A 618 -15.70 -20.53 3.65
CA TRP A 618 -16.70 -19.53 3.28
C TRP A 618 -16.46 -18.89 1.91
N PHE A 619 -15.21 -18.60 1.58
CA PHE A 619 -14.87 -17.84 0.37
C PHE A 619 -14.36 -18.72 -0.77
N ASN A 620 -14.45 -18.19 -1.99
CA ASN A 620 -13.66 -18.65 -3.12
C ASN A 620 -12.24 -18.04 -3.07
N VAL A 621 -11.25 -18.71 -3.65
CA VAL A 621 -9.83 -18.26 -3.73
C VAL A 621 -9.63 -17.27 -4.88
N LYS A 622 -10.51 -17.39 -5.86
CA LYS A 622 -10.74 -16.50 -6.98
C LYS A 622 -12.22 -16.62 -7.33
N GLU A 623 -12.84 -15.47 -7.51
CA GLU A 623 -14.16 -15.28 -8.09
C GLU A 623 -14.38 -16.10 -9.38
N PRO A 624 -15.56 -16.74 -9.57
CA PRO A 624 -15.90 -17.43 -10.82
C PRO A 624 -16.37 -16.46 -11.91
N HIS A 625 -16.67 -15.21 -11.56
CA HIS A 625 -17.22 -14.15 -12.42
C HIS A 625 -16.28 -12.94 -12.49
N PRO A 626 -16.35 -12.06 -13.52
CA PRO A 626 -15.36 -10.99 -13.70
C PRO A 626 -15.41 -9.86 -12.65
N TYR A 627 -16.46 -9.79 -11.83
CA TYR A 627 -16.79 -8.65 -10.98
C TYR A 627 -16.19 -8.69 -9.56
N GLY A 628 -15.04 -9.35 -9.36
CA GLY A 628 -14.41 -9.48 -8.04
C GLY A 628 -13.84 -8.14 -7.54
N VAL A 629 -14.26 -7.71 -6.34
CA VAL A 629 -13.75 -6.50 -5.66
C VAL A 629 -12.95 -6.86 -4.39
N PHE A 630 -13.53 -7.70 -3.52
CA PHE A 630 -12.88 -8.23 -2.31
C PHE A 630 -12.97 -9.77 -2.29
N HIS A 631 -13.32 -10.41 -1.17
CA HIS A 631 -13.38 -11.87 -1.05
C HIS A 631 -14.78 -12.39 -1.37
N ASP A 632 -14.90 -13.00 -2.54
CA ASP A 632 -16.11 -13.60 -3.11
C ASP A 632 -16.67 -14.76 -2.26
N PHE A 633 -17.94 -14.65 -1.85
CA PHE A 633 -18.62 -15.61 -0.99
C PHE A 633 -19.12 -16.83 -1.76
N ASN A 634 -18.70 -18.03 -1.34
CA ASN A 634 -19.20 -19.27 -1.92
C ASN A 634 -20.61 -19.59 -1.38
N HIS A 635 -21.65 -19.10 -2.06
CA HIS A 635 -23.03 -19.31 -1.62
C HIS A 635 -23.58 -20.73 -1.81
N GLU A 636 -22.87 -21.64 -2.48
CA GLU A 636 -23.20 -23.07 -2.40
C GLU A 636 -22.88 -23.64 -1.00
N SER A 637 -21.86 -23.10 -0.32
CA SER A 637 -21.45 -23.47 1.04
C SER A 637 -22.61 -23.33 2.04
N PRO A 638 -23.00 -24.42 2.74
CA PRO A 638 -24.03 -24.36 3.76
C PRO A 638 -23.73 -23.38 4.89
N LEU A 639 -22.45 -23.13 5.19
CA LEU A 639 -22.00 -22.20 6.23
C LEU A 639 -22.31 -20.74 5.84
N VAL A 640 -22.01 -20.36 4.59
CA VAL A 640 -22.35 -19.03 4.05
C VAL A 640 -23.86 -18.84 4.06
N ARG A 641 -24.62 -19.85 3.61
CA ARG A 641 -26.09 -19.76 3.63
C ARG A 641 -26.67 -19.69 5.04
N ALA A 642 -26.06 -20.35 6.03
CA ALA A 642 -26.45 -20.21 7.44
C ALA A 642 -26.16 -18.80 7.97
N PHE A 643 -24.97 -18.27 7.69
CA PHE A 643 -24.56 -16.91 8.08
C PHE A 643 -25.49 -15.83 7.50
N VAL A 644 -25.68 -15.83 6.17
CA VAL A 644 -26.53 -14.86 5.46
C VAL A 644 -27.98 -14.95 5.95
N LYS A 645 -28.56 -16.15 6.07
CA LYS A 645 -29.94 -16.30 6.57
C LYS A 645 -30.09 -15.87 8.04
N ARG A 646 -29.07 -16.05 8.88
CA ARG A 646 -29.09 -15.55 10.27
C ARG A 646 -29.02 -14.02 10.31
N ASN A 647 -28.23 -13.38 9.45
CA ASN A 647 -28.11 -11.93 9.42
C ASN A 647 -29.39 -11.26 8.88
N LEU A 648 -29.95 -11.79 7.78
CA LEU A 648 -31.24 -11.35 7.23
C LEU A 648 -32.37 -11.40 8.29
N LYS A 649 -32.44 -12.48 9.07
CA LYS A 649 -33.41 -12.58 10.17
C LYS A 649 -33.12 -11.57 11.29
N PHE A 650 -31.87 -11.49 11.75
CA PHE A 650 -31.45 -10.53 12.77
C PHE A 650 -31.82 -9.08 12.41
N LEU A 651 -31.58 -8.65 11.17
CA LEU A 651 -31.91 -7.27 10.75
C LEU A 651 -33.43 -7.00 10.79
N LEU A 652 -34.26 -7.96 10.37
CA LEU A 652 -35.72 -7.87 10.49
C LEU A 652 -36.19 -7.89 11.97
N GLU A 653 -35.63 -8.78 12.79
CA GLU A 653 -36.06 -9.03 14.18
C GLU A 653 -35.61 -7.93 15.16
N GLU A 654 -34.41 -7.35 14.96
CA GLU A 654 -33.81 -6.37 15.87
C GLU A 654 -34.10 -4.93 15.48
N TYR A 655 -34.06 -4.62 14.18
CA TYR A 655 -34.20 -3.26 13.65
C TYR A 655 -35.56 -3.02 12.99
N HIS A 656 -36.44 -4.03 12.87
CA HIS A 656 -37.76 -3.91 12.26
C HIS A 656 -37.76 -3.31 10.84
N ILE A 657 -36.70 -3.50 10.06
CA ILE A 657 -36.68 -3.06 8.66
C ILE A 657 -37.72 -3.82 7.82
N ASP A 658 -38.16 -3.18 6.73
CA ASP A 658 -39.26 -3.64 5.89
C ASP A 658 -38.80 -4.43 4.67
N GLY A 659 -37.50 -4.63 4.50
CA GLY A 659 -36.94 -5.38 3.40
C GLY A 659 -35.50 -5.00 3.06
N PHE A 660 -35.07 -5.49 1.89
CA PHE A 660 -33.70 -5.45 1.44
C PHE A 660 -33.60 -5.09 -0.04
N ARG A 661 -32.54 -4.38 -0.43
CA ARG A 661 -31.97 -4.46 -1.78
C ARG A 661 -30.69 -5.30 -1.67
N PHE A 662 -30.55 -6.33 -2.48
CA PHE A 662 -29.36 -7.18 -2.49
C PHE A 662 -28.42 -6.72 -3.60
N ASP A 663 -27.17 -6.48 -3.21
CA ASP A 663 -26.11 -6.07 -4.13
C ASP A 663 -25.55 -7.23 -4.95
N MET A 664 -25.38 -7.00 -6.26
CA MET A 664 -24.64 -7.85 -7.19
C MET A 664 -24.98 -9.34 -7.10
N THR A 665 -26.27 -9.67 -6.99
CA THR A 665 -26.76 -11.06 -6.82
C THR A 665 -26.45 -11.95 -8.00
N LYS A 666 -26.17 -11.37 -9.18
CA LYS A 666 -25.56 -12.04 -10.34
C LYS A 666 -24.33 -12.86 -9.95
N GLY A 667 -23.56 -12.37 -8.98
CA GLY A 667 -22.35 -12.99 -8.44
C GLY A 667 -22.60 -14.23 -7.58
N PHE A 668 -23.84 -14.50 -7.15
CA PHE A 668 -24.17 -15.68 -6.33
C PHE A 668 -24.17 -16.99 -7.15
N THR A 669 -23.13 -17.23 -7.92
CA THR A 669 -22.95 -18.32 -8.88
C THR A 669 -21.59 -18.97 -8.69
N GLN A 670 -21.49 -20.30 -8.80
CA GLN A 670 -20.21 -20.99 -8.91
C GLN A 670 -19.82 -21.28 -10.38
N ASN A 671 -20.61 -20.84 -11.36
CA ASN A 671 -20.34 -21.07 -12.78
C ASN A 671 -19.29 -20.08 -13.32
N SER A 672 -18.18 -20.61 -13.83
CA SER A 672 -17.10 -19.79 -14.41
C SER A 672 -17.60 -19.03 -15.64
N SER A 673 -17.45 -17.71 -15.61
CA SER A 673 -18.10 -16.78 -16.54
C SER A 673 -17.24 -15.57 -16.89
N THR A 674 -17.71 -14.84 -17.90
CA THR A 674 -17.22 -13.54 -18.39
C THR A 674 -18.36 -12.53 -18.36
N GLU A 675 -18.11 -11.25 -18.58
CA GLU A 675 -19.15 -10.20 -18.52
C GLU A 675 -20.35 -10.53 -19.44
N ALA A 676 -20.04 -10.98 -20.66
CA ALA A 676 -21.03 -11.39 -21.66
C ALA A 676 -21.71 -12.75 -21.38
N THR A 677 -21.43 -13.40 -20.24
CA THR A 677 -21.97 -14.73 -19.91
C THR A 677 -22.40 -14.92 -18.45
N ALA A 678 -22.00 -14.06 -17.51
CA ALA A 678 -22.39 -14.15 -16.09
C ALA A 678 -23.90 -13.99 -15.86
N GLY A 679 -24.58 -13.21 -16.70
CA GLY A 679 -26.04 -13.04 -16.69
C GLY A 679 -26.84 -14.17 -17.34
N LYS A 680 -26.22 -15.30 -17.72
CA LYS A 680 -26.97 -16.46 -18.24
C LYS A 680 -27.72 -17.17 -17.11
N TYR A 681 -28.86 -17.77 -17.46
CA TYR A 681 -29.73 -18.54 -16.58
C TYR A 681 -28.95 -19.56 -15.70
N ASP A 682 -29.04 -19.42 -14.39
CA ASP A 682 -28.37 -20.29 -13.41
C ASP A 682 -29.33 -20.81 -12.33
N ALA A 683 -29.68 -22.10 -12.42
CA ALA A 683 -30.57 -22.76 -11.47
C ALA A 683 -30.01 -22.85 -10.03
N SER A 684 -28.69 -22.79 -9.84
CA SER A 684 -28.07 -22.80 -8.50
C SER A 684 -28.26 -21.44 -7.81
N ARG A 685 -27.94 -20.36 -8.53
CA ARG A 685 -28.16 -18.96 -8.10
C ARG A 685 -29.63 -18.71 -7.76
N ILE A 686 -30.56 -19.16 -8.60
CA ILE A 686 -32.00 -19.09 -8.34
C ILE A 686 -32.35 -19.82 -7.04
N ALA A 687 -31.91 -21.07 -6.86
CA ALA A 687 -32.22 -21.85 -5.67
C ALA A 687 -31.67 -21.21 -4.38
N ILE A 688 -30.48 -20.59 -4.44
CA ILE A 688 -29.87 -19.83 -3.34
C ILE A 688 -30.71 -18.60 -2.99
N LEU A 689 -31.12 -17.81 -3.99
CA LEU A 689 -31.94 -16.61 -3.78
C LEU A 689 -33.33 -16.97 -3.24
N LYS A 690 -33.93 -18.09 -3.68
CA LYS A 690 -35.18 -18.62 -3.13
C LYS A 690 -35.04 -19.11 -1.68
N ASP A 691 -33.90 -19.71 -1.30
CA ASP A 691 -33.57 -20.08 0.09
C ASP A 691 -33.46 -18.85 1.02
N TYR A 692 -32.88 -17.75 0.52
CA TYR A 692 -32.82 -16.47 1.25
C TYR A 692 -34.19 -15.78 1.37
N ASN A 693 -34.96 -15.69 0.28
CA ASN A 693 -36.33 -15.16 0.31
C ASN A 693 -37.24 -15.98 1.26
N GLY A 694 -37.08 -17.31 1.29
CA GLY A 694 -37.74 -18.17 2.27
C GLY A 694 -37.45 -17.75 3.72
N ALA A 695 -36.17 -17.61 4.08
CA ALA A 695 -35.77 -17.20 5.43
C ALA A 695 -36.23 -15.78 5.83
N ILE A 696 -36.30 -14.85 4.87
CA ILE A 696 -36.88 -13.51 5.06
C ILE A 696 -38.38 -13.63 5.36
N ARG A 697 -39.11 -14.41 4.55
CA ARG A 697 -40.57 -14.59 4.67
C ARG A 697 -41.01 -15.39 5.90
N GLU A 698 -40.11 -16.18 6.49
CA GLU A 698 -40.34 -16.85 7.78
C GLU A 698 -40.45 -15.85 8.95
N VAL A 699 -39.73 -14.72 8.90
CA VAL A 699 -39.83 -13.65 9.92
C VAL A 699 -40.88 -12.63 9.52
N ASN A 700 -40.78 -12.09 8.30
CA ASN A 700 -41.68 -11.07 7.79
C ASN A 700 -42.17 -11.44 6.36
N PRO A 701 -43.33 -12.08 6.20
CA PRO A 701 -43.89 -12.37 4.87
C PRO A 701 -44.32 -11.11 4.10
N GLN A 702 -44.32 -9.94 4.75
CA GLN A 702 -44.55 -8.63 4.13
C GLN A 702 -43.26 -7.87 3.85
N ALA A 703 -42.08 -8.45 4.10
CA ALA A 703 -40.81 -7.84 3.70
C ALA A 703 -40.68 -7.72 2.17
N VAL A 704 -39.96 -6.71 1.72
CA VAL A 704 -39.55 -6.48 0.33
C VAL A 704 -38.18 -7.11 0.09
N VAL A 705 -37.98 -7.64 -1.12
CA VAL A 705 -36.68 -8.15 -1.58
C VAL A 705 -36.46 -7.65 -2.99
N ILE A 706 -35.56 -6.68 -3.15
CA ILE A 706 -35.10 -6.14 -4.43
C ILE A 706 -33.74 -6.78 -4.73
N LEU A 707 -33.49 -7.19 -5.97
CA LEU A 707 -32.22 -7.79 -6.39
C LEU A 707 -31.59 -6.94 -7.50
N GLU A 708 -30.37 -6.46 -7.31
CA GLU A 708 -29.52 -6.10 -8.45
C GLU A 708 -29.03 -7.40 -9.08
N HIS A 709 -29.52 -7.68 -10.29
CA HIS A 709 -29.48 -9.03 -10.87
C HIS A 709 -29.09 -9.01 -12.35
N PHE A 710 -29.76 -8.23 -13.19
CA PHE A 710 -29.39 -7.99 -14.60
C PHE A 710 -29.00 -9.27 -15.37
N CYS A 711 -29.88 -10.29 -15.33
CA CYS A 711 -29.67 -11.61 -15.92
C CYS A 711 -30.66 -11.87 -17.08
N ASP A 712 -30.70 -13.11 -17.57
CA ASP A 712 -31.68 -13.59 -18.53
C ASP A 712 -33.12 -13.35 -18.02
N GLU A 713 -34.01 -12.88 -18.90
CA GLU A 713 -35.40 -12.52 -18.55
C GLU A 713 -36.18 -13.70 -17.96
N LYS A 714 -35.82 -14.96 -18.29
CA LYS A 714 -36.40 -16.15 -17.65
C LYS A 714 -36.01 -16.25 -16.17
N GLU A 715 -34.75 -15.96 -15.83
CA GLU A 715 -34.26 -16.01 -14.45
C GLU A 715 -34.87 -14.87 -13.62
N GLU A 716 -34.89 -13.65 -14.16
CA GLU A 716 -35.58 -12.52 -13.52
C GLU A 716 -37.07 -12.83 -13.29
N SER A 717 -37.77 -13.40 -14.29
CA SER A 717 -39.19 -13.75 -14.15
C SER A 717 -39.43 -14.85 -13.09
N GLU A 718 -38.58 -15.89 -13.04
CA GLU A 718 -38.69 -17.00 -12.09
C GLU A 718 -38.37 -16.58 -10.63
N LEU A 719 -37.61 -15.49 -10.45
CA LEU A 719 -37.39 -14.84 -9.15
C LEU A 719 -38.58 -13.93 -8.78
N ALA A 720 -39.13 -13.19 -9.75
CA ALA A 720 -40.31 -12.34 -9.55
C ALA A 720 -41.57 -13.13 -9.20
N GLU A 721 -41.74 -14.35 -9.73
CA GLU A 721 -42.83 -15.26 -9.37
C GLU A 721 -42.85 -15.66 -7.87
N GLU A 722 -41.73 -15.54 -7.16
CA GLU A 722 -41.62 -15.75 -5.71
C GLU A 722 -41.90 -14.49 -4.88
N GLY A 723 -42.28 -13.38 -5.53
CA GLY A 723 -42.54 -12.08 -4.90
C GLY A 723 -41.28 -11.24 -4.63
N MET A 724 -40.15 -11.56 -5.27
CA MET A 724 -38.98 -10.68 -5.32
C MET A 724 -39.16 -9.63 -6.44
N GLN A 725 -38.38 -8.54 -6.38
CA GLN A 725 -38.37 -7.47 -7.38
C GLN A 725 -36.95 -7.30 -7.92
N LEU A 726 -36.81 -6.89 -9.18
CA LEU A 726 -35.51 -6.78 -9.84
C LEU A 726 -35.22 -5.30 -10.16
N TRP A 727 -33.98 -4.89 -9.92
CA TRP A 727 -33.51 -3.50 -10.14
C TRP A 727 -33.49 -3.20 -11.64
N ARG A 728 -34.24 -2.19 -12.09
CA ARG A 728 -34.53 -1.96 -13.51
C ARG A 728 -34.00 -0.61 -13.99
N ASN A 729 -32.75 -0.65 -14.45
CA ASN A 729 -31.99 0.49 -14.96
C ASN A 729 -32.58 1.02 -16.28
N LEU A 730 -32.98 2.29 -16.30
CA LEU A 730 -33.29 3.05 -17.52
C LEU A 730 -32.48 4.35 -17.63
N ASN A 731 -31.35 4.50 -16.91
CA ASN A 731 -30.57 5.74 -16.88
C ASN A 731 -30.24 6.24 -18.29
N ASN A 732 -29.68 5.40 -19.16
CA ASN A 732 -29.35 5.83 -20.52
C ASN A 732 -30.56 6.45 -21.23
N ALA A 733 -31.72 5.76 -21.25
CA ALA A 733 -32.91 6.26 -21.94
C ALA A 733 -33.41 7.59 -21.36
N TYR A 734 -33.40 7.74 -20.04
CA TYR A 734 -33.77 8.97 -19.35
C TYR A 734 -32.75 10.10 -19.50
N CYS A 735 -31.46 9.77 -19.65
CA CYS A 735 -30.41 10.72 -20.01
C CYS A 735 -30.53 11.19 -21.47
N GLN A 736 -30.74 10.29 -22.44
CA GLN A 736 -30.95 10.69 -23.84
C GLN A 736 -32.13 11.66 -23.95
N SER A 737 -33.27 11.32 -23.34
CA SER A 737 -34.43 12.20 -23.32
C SER A 737 -34.17 13.51 -22.55
N ALA A 738 -33.43 13.48 -21.44
CA ALA A 738 -33.02 14.69 -20.72
C ALA A 738 -32.13 15.61 -21.57
N MET A 739 -31.21 15.07 -22.37
CA MET A 739 -30.34 15.83 -23.28
C MET A 739 -31.07 16.35 -24.54
N GLY A 740 -32.32 15.93 -24.76
CA GLY A 740 -33.08 16.24 -25.97
C GLY A 740 -32.69 15.38 -27.18
N TYR A 741 -32.15 14.19 -26.95
CA TYR A 741 -31.72 13.25 -27.99
C TYR A 741 -32.77 12.16 -28.24
N GLN A 742 -33.07 11.95 -29.53
CA GLN A 742 -34.08 10.98 -29.98
C GLN A 742 -33.55 9.53 -29.99
N SER A 743 -32.26 9.33 -30.25
CA SER A 743 -31.59 8.02 -30.19
C SER A 743 -31.68 7.42 -28.79
N ASP A 744 -31.83 6.10 -28.71
CA ASP A 744 -31.67 5.26 -27.50
C ASP A 744 -32.49 5.71 -26.27
N SER A 745 -33.57 6.46 -26.51
CA SER A 745 -34.38 7.15 -25.51
C SER A 745 -35.70 6.43 -25.17
N ASP A 746 -35.85 5.15 -25.55
CA ASP A 746 -37.12 4.40 -25.43
C ASP A 746 -37.40 4.01 -23.97
N PHE A 747 -38.54 4.46 -23.42
CA PHE A 747 -38.93 4.13 -22.04
C PHE A 747 -39.68 2.78 -21.91
N THR A 748 -39.98 2.09 -23.03
CA THR A 748 -40.73 0.82 -23.03
C THR A 748 -40.26 -0.20 -21.98
N PRO A 749 -38.94 -0.38 -21.70
CA PRO A 749 -38.45 -1.36 -20.70
C PRO A 749 -38.79 -1.08 -19.22
N LEU A 750 -39.48 0.03 -18.90
CA LEU A 750 -39.80 0.44 -17.51
C LEU A 750 -40.97 -0.35 -16.89
N VAL A 751 -41.84 -0.92 -17.72
CA VAL A 751 -43.12 -1.50 -17.29
C VAL A 751 -43.24 -2.94 -17.73
N THR A 752 -43.83 -3.78 -16.87
CA THR A 752 -44.03 -5.21 -17.15
C THR A 752 -45.26 -5.48 -18.02
N PHE A 753 -46.12 -4.48 -18.26
CA PHE A 753 -47.27 -4.54 -19.16
C PHE A 753 -46.88 -4.99 -20.57
N GLY A 754 -47.33 -6.20 -20.96
CA GLY A 754 -47.04 -6.81 -22.27
C GLY A 754 -45.74 -7.60 -22.34
N THR A 755 -45.08 -7.85 -21.20
CA THR A 755 -43.90 -8.73 -21.07
C THR A 755 -44.30 -10.06 -20.40
N THR A 756 -43.35 -10.98 -20.18
CA THR A 756 -43.55 -12.15 -19.31
C THR A 756 -43.28 -11.87 -17.83
N MET A 757 -42.70 -10.72 -17.49
CA MET A 757 -42.39 -10.34 -16.11
C MET A 757 -43.69 -10.16 -15.31
N PRO A 758 -43.81 -10.73 -14.09
CA PRO A 758 -44.93 -10.48 -13.19
C PRO A 758 -45.18 -8.99 -12.93
N TYR A 759 -46.44 -8.65 -12.61
CA TYR A 759 -46.75 -7.28 -12.25
C TYR A 759 -46.00 -6.87 -10.96
N GLY A 760 -45.54 -5.63 -10.90
CA GLY A 760 -44.69 -5.13 -9.81
C GLY A 760 -43.26 -5.69 -9.75
N GLY A 761 -42.86 -6.62 -10.64
CA GLY A 761 -41.56 -7.30 -10.59
C GLY A 761 -40.32 -6.45 -10.91
N TRP A 762 -40.47 -5.20 -11.37
CA TRP A 762 -39.35 -4.29 -11.68
C TRP A 762 -39.39 -3.01 -10.84
N VAL A 763 -38.29 -2.71 -10.15
CA VAL A 763 -38.02 -1.41 -9.53
C VAL A 763 -37.32 -0.50 -10.53
N GLY A 764 -38.12 0.29 -11.26
CA GLY A 764 -37.59 1.19 -12.29
C GLY A 764 -36.89 2.43 -11.72
N PHE A 765 -35.75 2.82 -12.31
CA PHE A 765 -35.06 4.07 -11.94
C PHE A 765 -34.55 4.88 -13.13
N MET A 766 -34.53 6.21 -12.96
CA MET A 766 -33.88 7.16 -13.88
C MET A 766 -32.42 7.41 -13.49
N GLU A 767 -32.14 7.37 -12.19
CA GLU A 767 -30.84 7.59 -11.56
C GLU A 767 -30.76 6.63 -10.36
N SER A 768 -29.62 5.96 -10.21
CA SER A 768 -29.17 5.30 -8.98
C SER A 768 -27.80 5.85 -8.62
N HIS A 769 -27.27 5.51 -7.45
CA HIS A 769 -25.90 5.88 -7.05
C HIS A 769 -24.81 5.46 -8.06
N ASP A 770 -25.07 4.39 -8.82
CA ASP A 770 -24.16 3.84 -9.83
C ASP A 770 -24.18 4.60 -11.17
N GLU A 771 -25.19 5.43 -11.41
CA GLU A 771 -25.54 5.90 -12.74
C GLU A 771 -25.54 7.44 -12.86
N GLU A 772 -24.96 7.93 -13.96
CA GLU A 772 -24.62 9.34 -14.06
C GLU A 772 -25.86 10.24 -14.26
N ARG A 773 -25.88 11.35 -13.53
CA ARG A 773 -27.02 12.23 -13.32
C ARG A 773 -27.59 12.77 -14.63
N THR A 774 -28.92 12.72 -14.78
CA THR A 774 -29.63 13.25 -15.95
C THR A 774 -29.40 14.75 -16.13
N ALA A 775 -29.36 15.50 -15.03
CA ALA A 775 -29.12 16.94 -15.03
C ALA A 775 -27.65 17.32 -15.28
N PHE A 776 -26.68 16.50 -14.84
CA PHE A 776 -25.27 16.69 -15.21
C PHE A 776 -25.07 16.45 -16.70
N LYS A 777 -25.57 15.33 -17.24
CA LYS A 777 -25.47 15.03 -18.69
C LYS A 777 -26.15 16.11 -19.54
N GLN A 778 -27.20 16.78 -19.02
CA GLN A 778 -27.77 17.95 -19.68
C GLN A 778 -26.75 19.08 -19.86
N ILE A 779 -25.99 19.45 -18.83
CA ILE A 779 -24.95 20.48 -18.91
C ILE A 779 -23.80 20.00 -19.82
N ALA A 780 -23.29 18.80 -19.58
CA ALA A 780 -22.13 18.26 -20.28
C ALA A 780 -22.35 18.15 -21.79
N TYR A 781 -23.49 17.59 -22.23
CA TYR A 781 -23.63 17.11 -23.62
C TYR A 781 -24.76 17.74 -24.44
N SER A 782 -25.81 18.33 -23.85
CA SER A 782 -26.94 18.89 -24.64
C SER A 782 -26.53 20.00 -25.61
N GLY A 783 -27.40 20.24 -26.59
CA GLY A 783 -27.47 21.51 -27.31
C GLY A 783 -28.28 22.58 -26.55
N GLU A 784 -28.39 23.78 -27.13
CA GLU A 784 -29.22 24.85 -26.59
C GLU A 784 -30.72 24.62 -26.85
N PRO A 785 -31.62 25.07 -25.96
CA PRO A 785 -31.36 25.84 -24.74
C PRO A 785 -30.98 25.00 -23.51
N LEU A 786 -31.07 23.66 -23.57
CA LEU A 786 -30.85 22.78 -22.42
C LEU A 786 -29.44 22.91 -21.80
N LYS A 787 -28.43 23.22 -22.62
CA LYS A 787 -27.06 23.41 -22.12
C LYS A 787 -26.93 24.63 -21.19
N SER A 788 -27.53 25.77 -21.54
CA SER A 788 -27.37 27.03 -20.80
C SER A 788 -28.54 27.38 -19.86
N ASP A 789 -29.80 27.16 -20.26
CA ASP A 789 -30.98 27.58 -19.49
C ASP A 789 -31.45 26.51 -18.49
N LEU A 790 -31.32 26.84 -17.19
CA LEU A 790 -31.82 26.02 -16.09
C LEU A 790 -33.34 25.78 -16.18
N ASN A 791 -34.13 26.74 -16.69
CA ASN A 791 -35.58 26.57 -16.82
C ASN A 791 -35.92 25.52 -17.87
N ALA A 792 -35.21 25.52 -19.01
CA ALA A 792 -35.34 24.50 -20.03
C ALA A 792 -34.93 23.11 -19.49
N ARG A 793 -33.79 23.02 -18.77
CA ARG A 793 -33.35 21.77 -18.10
C ARG A 793 -34.42 21.20 -17.19
N MET A 794 -34.85 21.98 -16.20
CA MET A 794 -35.79 21.53 -15.17
C MET A 794 -37.15 21.14 -15.78
N LYS A 795 -37.62 21.81 -16.85
CA LYS A 795 -38.86 21.43 -17.55
C LYS A 795 -38.73 20.13 -18.34
N GLN A 796 -37.58 19.89 -18.99
CA GLN A 796 -37.30 18.59 -19.63
C GLN A 796 -37.23 17.46 -18.58
N LEU A 797 -36.63 17.70 -17.42
CA LEU A 797 -36.61 16.73 -16.30
C LEU A 797 -38.00 16.50 -15.70
N ALA A 798 -38.83 17.54 -15.59
CA ALA A 798 -40.23 17.42 -15.18
C ALA A 798 -41.05 16.60 -16.19
N THR A 799 -40.70 16.68 -17.47
CA THR A 799 -41.28 15.87 -18.55
C THR A 799 -40.83 14.41 -18.45
N ASN A 800 -39.56 14.13 -18.14
CA ASN A 800 -39.07 12.78 -17.78
C ASN A 800 -39.84 12.20 -16.58
N ALA A 801 -39.87 12.94 -15.46
CA ALA A 801 -40.55 12.55 -14.23
C ALA A 801 -42.05 12.27 -14.45
N SER A 802 -42.71 13.06 -15.30
CA SER A 802 -44.13 12.86 -15.63
C SER A 802 -44.40 11.51 -16.29
N PHE A 803 -43.53 11.00 -17.17
CA PHE A 803 -43.68 9.63 -17.68
C PHE A 803 -43.25 8.57 -16.66
N PHE A 804 -42.20 8.84 -15.90
CA PHE A 804 -41.63 7.90 -14.92
C PHE A 804 -42.62 7.57 -13.79
N PHE A 805 -43.21 8.58 -13.15
CA PHE A 805 -44.13 8.37 -12.04
C PHE A 805 -45.54 7.96 -12.47
N THR A 806 -45.98 8.25 -13.71
CA THR A 806 -47.25 7.71 -14.23
C THR A 806 -47.12 6.34 -14.89
N ALA A 807 -45.91 5.77 -14.99
CA ALA A 807 -45.70 4.40 -15.44
C ALA A 807 -45.95 3.40 -14.28
N PRO A 808 -46.81 2.37 -14.43
CA PRO A 808 -47.11 1.38 -13.39
C PRO A 808 -45.87 0.65 -12.81
N GLY A 809 -46.06 -0.07 -11.70
CA GLY A 809 -45.01 -0.76 -10.93
C GLY A 809 -44.14 0.16 -10.05
N PRO A 810 -43.25 -0.39 -9.19
CA PRO A 810 -42.39 0.38 -8.29
C PRO A 810 -41.40 1.33 -8.99
N LYS A 811 -40.93 2.34 -8.26
CA LYS A 811 -40.00 3.37 -8.75
C LYS A 811 -38.99 3.75 -7.65
N MET A 812 -37.74 3.97 -8.03
CA MET A 812 -36.67 4.46 -7.15
C MET A 812 -36.10 5.79 -7.67
N VAL A 813 -35.70 6.66 -6.74
CA VAL A 813 -35.03 7.95 -7.01
C VAL A 813 -33.81 8.07 -6.10
N TRP A 814 -32.63 8.27 -6.68
CA TRP A 814 -31.43 8.62 -5.90
C TRP A 814 -31.47 10.07 -5.39
N GLN A 815 -30.99 10.28 -4.16
CA GLN A 815 -31.09 11.55 -3.45
C GLN A 815 -30.71 12.79 -4.28
N PHE A 816 -31.44 13.89 -4.06
CA PHE A 816 -31.40 15.15 -4.83
C PHE A 816 -31.83 15.09 -6.31
N GLY A 817 -32.16 13.92 -6.88
CA GLY A 817 -32.69 13.81 -8.24
C GLY A 817 -33.97 14.64 -8.48
N GLU A 818 -34.79 14.81 -7.44
CA GLU A 818 -35.98 15.67 -7.41
C GLU A 818 -35.68 17.17 -7.55
N MET A 819 -34.44 17.59 -7.32
CA MET A 819 -33.96 18.97 -7.51
C MET A 819 -33.16 19.15 -8.81
N GLY A 820 -33.01 18.07 -9.59
CA GLY A 820 -32.18 18.03 -10.80
C GLY A 820 -30.70 18.20 -10.48
N TYR A 821 -30.19 17.43 -9.51
CA TYR A 821 -28.80 17.45 -9.06
C TYR A 821 -27.83 17.21 -10.23
N ASP A 822 -26.99 18.20 -10.52
CA ASP A 822 -26.19 18.33 -11.74
C ASP A 822 -24.68 18.32 -11.51
N VAL A 823 -24.24 17.73 -10.40
CA VAL A 823 -22.84 17.35 -10.15
C VAL A 823 -22.61 15.90 -10.58
N SER A 824 -21.50 15.63 -11.24
CA SER A 824 -21.12 14.30 -11.74
C SER A 824 -20.90 13.29 -10.62
N ILE A 825 -21.21 12.02 -10.87
CA ILE A 825 -20.80 10.91 -10.00
C ILE A 825 -19.27 10.74 -9.91
N GLU A 826 -18.51 11.31 -10.85
CA GLU A 826 -17.04 11.31 -10.82
C GLU A 826 -16.44 12.55 -10.14
N GLU A 827 -17.26 13.49 -9.65
CA GLU A 827 -16.77 14.62 -8.84
C GLU A 827 -16.20 14.11 -7.51
N GLY A 828 -14.98 14.53 -7.17
CA GLY A 828 -14.20 13.92 -6.08
C GLY A 828 -13.78 12.46 -6.32
N GLY A 829 -13.96 11.93 -7.53
CA GLY A 829 -13.88 10.51 -7.89
C GLY A 829 -15.15 9.73 -7.53
N ARG A 830 -15.46 8.68 -8.29
CA ARG A 830 -16.62 7.76 -8.13
C ARG A 830 -17.23 7.72 -6.72
N THR A 831 -16.57 7.06 -5.78
CA THR A 831 -17.06 6.84 -4.40
C THR A 831 -16.83 8.02 -3.44
N GLY A 832 -16.14 9.08 -3.89
CA GLY A 832 -15.83 10.26 -3.10
C GLY A 832 -17.08 11.05 -2.69
N LYS A 833 -16.99 11.78 -1.57
CA LYS A 833 -18.06 12.62 -1.02
C LYS A 833 -18.57 13.64 -2.03
N LYS A 834 -19.88 13.63 -2.27
CA LYS A 834 -20.55 14.57 -3.18
C LYS A 834 -21.05 15.82 -2.43
N PRO A 835 -21.00 17.02 -3.04
CA PRO A 835 -21.34 18.28 -2.37
C PRO A 835 -22.83 18.40 -2.04
N LEU A 836 -23.13 18.90 -0.85
CA LEU A 836 -24.52 19.16 -0.43
C LEU A 836 -25.07 20.40 -1.14
N HIS A 837 -26.25 20.24 -1.75
CA HIS A 837 -26.92 21.30 -2.51
C HIS A 837 -28.37 21.56 -2.05
N TRP A 838 -28.58 21.67 -0.73
CA TRP A 838 -29.92 21.92 -0.16
C TRP A 838 -30.51 23.29 -0.55
N GLU A 839 -29.67 24.28 -0.85
CA GLU A 839 -30.03 25.60 -1.38
C GLU A 839 -30.65 25.53 -2.78
N TYR A 840 -30.62 24.37 -3.45
CA TYR A 840 -31.34 24.16 -4.71
C TYR A 840 -32.85 24.34 -4.54
N LEU A 841 -33.40 24.15 -3.34
CA LEU A 841 -34.81 24.42 -3.04
C LEU A 841 -35.17 25.92 -3.05
N ASP A 842 -34.20 26.82 -2.87
CA ASP A 842 -34.41 28.27 -2.98
C ASP A 842 -34.44 28.74 -4.45
N ASN A 843 -33.99 27.90 -5.39
CA ASN A 843 -34.05 28.20 -6.82
C ASN A 843 -35.43 27.82 -7.40
N GLY A 844 -36.18 28.83 -7.85
CA GLY A 844 -37.55 28.64 -8.36
C GLY A 844 -37.72 27.58 -9.46
N ALA A 845 -36.75 27.39 -10.36
CA ALA A 845 -36.85 26.40 -11.43
C ALA A 845 -36.63 24.97 -10.94
N ARG A 846 -35.67 24.77 -10.02
CA ARG A 846 -35.45 23.48 -9.34
C ARG A 846 -36.59 23.16 -8.38
N LYS A 847 -37.14 24.17 -7.72
CA LYS A 847 -38.33 24.05 -6.87
C LYS A 847 -39.58 23.67 -7.67
N GLU A 848 -39.76 24.18 -8.89
CA GLU A 848 -40.82 23.77 -9.83
C GLU A 848 -40.69 22.28 -10.24
N LEU A 849 -39.46 21.77 -10.42
CA LEU A 849 -39.20 20.34 -10.63
C LEU A 849 -39.59 19.51 -9.39
N CYS A 850 -39.11 19.90 -8.21
CA CYS A 850 -39.41 19.25 -6.94
C CYS A 850 -40.92 19.24 -6.63
N ASP A 851 -41.62 20.34 -6.89
CA ASP A 851 -43.09 20.42 -6.78
C ASP A 851 -43.81 19.58 -7.84
N THR A 852 -43.19 19.32 -8.99
CA THR A 852 -43.74 18.38 -9.99
C THR A 852 -43.60 16.93 -9.52
N TYR A 853 -42.46 16.54 -8.94
CA TYR A 853 -42.31 15.24 -8.26
C TYR A 853 -43.37 15.08 -7.17
N ALA A 854 -43.52 16.07 -6.27
CA ALA A 854 -44.50 16.03 -5.19
C ALA A 854 -45.95 15.89 -5.68
N LYS A 855 -46.32 16.60 -6.77
CA LYS A 855 -47.64 16.45 -7.41
C LYS A 855 -47.86 15.05 -7.98
N LEU A 856 -46.88 14.48 -8.68
CA LEU A 856 -46.98 13.17 -9.32
C LEU A 856 -47.02 12.03 -8.29
N LEU A 857 -46.20 12.09 -7.24
CA LEU A 857 -46.24 11.16 -6.12
C LEU A 857 -47.57 11.27 -5.34
N LYS A 858 -48.08 12.50 -5.14
CA LYS A 858 -49.42 12.73 -4.60
C LYS A 858 -50.52 12.08 -5.45
N LEU A 859 -50.51 12.33 -6.77
CA LEU A 859 -51.48 11.78 -7.73
C LEU A 859 -51.53 10.25 -7.63
N ARG A 860 -50.35 9.64 -7.57
CA ARG A 860 -50.16 8.20 -7.51
C ARG A 860 -50.61 7.58 -6.19
N ARG A 861 -50.34 8.24 -5.07
CA ARG A 861 -50.81 7.82 -3.73
C ARG A 861 -52.32 7.96 -3.56
N GLU A 862 -52.90 9.05 -4.04
CA GLU A 862 -54.32 9.35 -3.83
C GLU A 862 -55.23 8.63 -4.82
N HIS A 863 -54.70 8.19 -5.96
CA HIS A 863 -55.42 7.43 -6.99
C HIS A 863 -54.64 6.16 -7.40
N ALA A 864 -54.26 5.36 -6.40
CA ALA A 864 -53.52 4.12 -6.57
C ALA A 864 -54.17 3.16 -7.58
N GLU A 865 -55.50 3.18 -7.72
CA GLU A 865 -56.25 2.30 -8.64
C GLU A 865 -55.94 2.51 -10.13
N LEU A 866 -55.28 3.61 -10.50
CA LEU A 866 -54.72 3.83 -11.84
C LEU A 866 -53.45 2.99 -12.07
N PHE A 867 -52.87 2.43 -11.03
CA PHE A 867 -51.58 1.71 -11.01
C PHE A 867 -51.72 0.29 -10.46
N ASP A 868 -52.95 -0.22 -10.35
CA ASP A 868 -53.25 -1.62 -10.05
C ASP A 868 -52.97 -2.52 -11.28
N PRO A 869 -52.70 -3.84 -11.11
CA PRO A 869 -52.62 -4.78 -12.23
C PRO A 869 -53.92 -4.90 -13.05
N GLY A 870 -55.05 -4.42 -12.52
CA GLY A 870 -56.34 -4.35 -13.23
C GLY A 870 -56.54 -3.09 -14.09
N ALA A 871 -55.61 -2.14 -14.07
CA ALA A 871 -55.71 -0.92 -14.86
C ALA A 871 -55.39 -1.17 -16.35
N THR A 872 -56.11 -0.51 -17.26
CA THR A 872 -55.76 -0.52 -18.68
C THR A 872 -54.66 0.51 -18.94
N PHE A 873 -53.51 0.03 -19.39
CA PHE A 873 -52.33 0.84 -19.71
C PHE A 873 -52.02 0.85 -21.21
N SER A 874 -51.67 2.00 -21.76
CA SER A 874 -51.17 2.13 -23.14
C SER A 874 -50.24 3.33 -23.27
N TRP A 875 -49.11 3.20 -23.96
CA TRP A 875 -48.19 4.32 -24.15
C TRP A 875 -47.40 4.27 -25.46
N LEU A 876 -46.95 5.44 -25.90
CA LEU A 876 -46.19 5.70 -27.12
C LEU A 876 -44.93 6.50 -26.74
N VAL A 877 -43.90 5.78 -26.28
CA VAL A 877 -42.66 6.34 -25.72
C VAL A 877 -41.40 5.97 -26.49
N LYS A 878 -41.55 5.37 -27.67
CA LYS A 878 -40.41 4.93 -28.49
C LYS A 878 -39.73 6.11 -29.16
N THR A 879 -38.54 5.88 -29.71
CA THR A 879 -37.79 6.87 -30.51
C THR A 879 -38.63 7.40 -31.70
N ALA A 880 -39.51 6.57 -32.27
CA ALA A 880 -40.45 6.96 -33.34
C ALA A 880 -41.51 7.98 -32.89
N ASN A 881 -41.81 8.09 -31.59
CA ASN A 881 -42.83 9.00 -31.04
C ASN A 881 -42.25 10.37 -30.63
N TRP A 882 -41.02 10.68 -31.01
CA TRP A 882 -40.33 11.91 -30.62
C TRP A 882 -40.98 13.18 -31.19
N THR A 883 -41.08 13.28 -32.52
CA THR A 883 -41.53 14.50 -33.22
C THR A 883 -43.04 14.77 -33.07
N GLY A 884 -43.84 13.72 -32.92
CA GLY A 884 -45.31 13.83 -32.71
C GLY A 884 -45.71 13.99 -31.25
N GLY A 885 -44.76 13.92 -30.31
CA GLY A 885 -45.01 13.88 -28.88
C GLY A 885 -45.17 12.46 -28.35
N ARG A 886 -44.63 12.23 -27.14
CA ARG A 886 -44.85 10.99 -26.39
C ARG A 886 -46.20 11.03 -25.69
N PHE A 887 -46.78 9.86 -25.47
CA PHE A 887 -48.13 9.71 -24.92
C PHE A 887 -48.20 8.54 -23.94
N LEU A 888 -49.03 8.66 -22.89
CA LEU A 888 -49.39 7.58 -21.96
C LEU A 888 -50.87 7.73 -21.58
N THR A 889 -51.58 6.62 -21.46
CA THR A 889 -52.94 6.52 -20.92
C THR A 889 -52.98 5.48 -19.81
N LEU A 890 -53.72 5.80 -18.76
CA LEU A 890 -54.20 4.87 -17.75
C LEU A 890 -55.71 4.99 -17.59
N GLU A 891 -56.38 3.84 -17.42
CA GLU A 891 -57.78 3.75 -17.04
C GLU A 891 -57.97 2.71 -15.93
N ALA A 892 -58.42 3.18 -14.77
CA ALA A 892 -58.74 2.34 -13.62
C ALA A 892 -60.09 1.66 -13.79
N ALA A 893 -60.30 0.52 -13.14
CA ALA A 893 -61.56 -0.24 -13.18
C ALA A 893 -62.79 0.55 -12.65
N ASN A 894 -62.57 1.63 -11.88
CA ASN A 894 -63.64 2.53 -11.43
C ASN A 894 -63.99 3.66 -12.43
N GLY A 895 -63.37 3.67 -13.62
CA GLY A 895 -63.62 4.63 -14.68
C GLY A 895 -62.82 5.93 -14.60
N LYS A 896 -62.00 6.13 -13.56
CA LYS A 896 -60.97 7.19 -13.56
C LYS A 896 -59.97 6.95 -14.68
N LYS A 897 -59.56 8.03 -15.32
CA LYS A 897 -58.67 8.04 -16.49
C LYS A 897 -57.61 9.12 -16.33
N LEU A 898 -56.41 8.82 -16.81
CA LEU A 898 -55.25 9.69 -16.81
C LEU A 898 -54.61 9.66 -18.21
N VAL A 899 -54.16 10.82 -18.69
CA VAL A 899 -53.46 11.01 -19.95
C VAL A 899 -52.21 11.86 -19.71
N VAL A 900 -51.04 11.41 -20.17
CA VAL A 900 -49.82 12.25 -20.25
C VAL A 900 -49.47 12.48 -21.71
N VAL A 901 -49.14 13.72 -22.06
CA VAL A 901 -48.61 14.10 -23.37
C VAL A 901 -47.34 14.92 -23.15
N GLY A 902 -46.24 14.59 -23.84
CA GLY A 902 -44.95 15.24 -23.61
C GLY A 902 -44.12 15.50 -24.85
N ASN A 903 -43.43 16.63 -24.83
CA ASN A 903 -42.62 17.15 -25.91
C ASN A 903 -41.19 17.39 -25.43
N PHE A 904 -40.28 16.53 -25.87
CA PHE A 904 -38.85 16.59 -25.53
C PHE A 904 -38.04 17.47 -26.52
N THR A 905 -38.71 18.13 -27.47
CA THR A 905 -38.07 18.95 -28.51
C THR A 905 -38.00 20.43 -28.11
N ALA A 906 -37.06 21.16 -28.73
CA ALA A 906 -36.82 22.59 -28.50
C ALA A 906 -37.84 23.55 -29.16
N LYS A 907 -38.99 23.04 -29.63
CA LYS A 907 -40.09 23.84 -30.19
C LYS A 907 -41.44 23.29 -29.71
N PRO A 908 -42.49 24.12 -29.58
CA PRO A 908 -43.84 23.60 -29.37
C PRO A 908 -44.26 22.66 -30.51
N ILE A 909 -45.06 21.64 -30.18
CA ILE A 909 -45.62 20.68 -31.14
C ILE A 909 -47.14 20.65 -31.05
N GLU A 910 -47.78 20.27 -32.16
CA GLU A 910 -49.22 19.95 -32.20
C GLU A 910 -49.39 18.43 -32.14
N ALA A 911 -49.61 17.91 -30.94
CA ALA A 911 -49.74 16.47 -30.69
C ALA A 911 -51.19 16.00 -30.94
N ILE A 912 -51.41 15.10 -31.90
CA ILE A 912 -52.71 14.45 -32.11
C ILE A 912 -52.84 13.28 -31.13
N THR A 913 -53.71 13.46 -30.14
CA THR A 913 -53.79 12.63 -28.93
C THR A 913 -55.11 11.87 -28.89
N THR A 914 -55.10 10.58 -28.53
CA THR A 914 -56.32 9.76 -28.40
C THR A 914 -56.73 9.65 -26.94
N PHE A 915 -57.64 10.51 -26.48
CA PHE A 915 -58.20 10.42 -25.13
C PHE A 915 -59.13 9.21 -25.00
N PRO A 916 -59.14 8.50 -23.84
CA PRO A 916 -60.04 7.37 -23.60
C PRO A 916 -61.49 7.76 -23.26
N ALA A 917 -61.80 9.05 -23.15
CA ALA A 917 -63.17 9.56 -23.03
C ALA A 917 -63.29 11.02 -23.50
N THR A 918 -64.45 11.38 -24.07
CA THR A 918 -64.89 12.77 -24.22
C THR A 918 -65.39 13.33 -22.88
N GLY A 919 -65.47 14.66 -22.78
CA GLY A 919 -65.91 15.37 -21.58
C GLY A 919 -64.88 16.39 -21.08
N VAL A 920 -65.02 16.84 -19.84
CA VAL A 920 -64.11 17.80 -19.21
C VAL A 920 -62.97 17.07 -18.54
N TRP A 921 -61.74 17.48 -18.85
CA TRP A 921 -60.51 16.97 -18.26
C TRP A 921 -59.76 18.11 -17.55
N THR A 922 -59.19 17.80 -16.38
CA THR A 922 -58.38 18.73 -15.58
C THR A 922 -56.89 18.46 -15.84
N GLU A 923 -56.14 19.49 -16.24
CA GLU A 923 -54.68 19.47 -16.25
C GLU A 923 -54.20 19.49 -14.80
N TYR A 924 -53.57 18.42 -14.34
CA TYR A 924 -53.32 18.15 -12.93
C TYR A 924 -52.14 18.96 -12.35
N LEU A 925 -51.20 19.40 -13.19
CA LEU A 925 -50.02 20.15 -12.74
C LEU A 925 -50.33 21.64 -12.49
N ASN A 926 -51.31 22.21 -13.20
CA ASN A 926 -51.68 23.63 -13.12
C ASN A 926 -53.18 23.93 -12.90
N GLY A 927 -54.07 22.93 -12.93
CA GLY A 927 -55.50 23.06 -12.65
C GLY A 927 -56.37 23.61 -13.79
N THR A 928 -55.82 23.87 -14.98
CA THR A 928 -56.61 24.32 -16.14
C THR A 928 -57.51 23.22 -16.69
N LYS A 929 -58.59 23.58 -17.40
CA LYS A 929 -59.58 22.61 -17.92
C LYS A 929 -59.61 22.56 -19.44
N LEU A 930 -59.62 21.35 -19.96
CA LEU A 930 -59.77 21.00 -21.38
C LEU A 930 -61.15 20.37 -21.59
N HIS A 931 -61.84 20.73 -22.68
CA HIS A 931 -63.10 20.09 -23.06
C HIS A 931 -62.87 19.23 -24.31
N VAL A 932 -62.77 17.92 -24.12
CA VAL A 932 -62.50 16.93 -25.15
C VAL A 932 -63.82 16.56 -25.83
N THR A 933 -64.06 17.09 -27.03
CA THR A 933 -65.27 16.83 -27.82
C THR A 933 -65.13 15.66 -28.80
N SER A 934 -63.91 15.20 -29.04
CA SER A 934 -63.56 14.07 -29.92
C SER A 934 -62.46 13.23 -29.27
N MET A 935 -62.54 11.91 -29.39
CA MET A 935 -61.53 10.98 -28.86
C MET A 935 -60.15 11.31 -29.40
N GLN A 936 -60.03 11.60 -30.70
CA GLN A 936 -58.84 12.26 -31.26
C GLN A 936 -58.96 13.78 -31.06
N THR A 937 -58.04 14.35 -30.29
CA THR A 937 -57.94 15.78 -29.98
C THR A 937 -56.52 16.28 -30.25
N GLY A 938 -56.36 17.41 -30.94
CA GLY A 938 -55.08 18.08 -31.13
C GLY A 938 -54.72 18.95 -29.92
N LEU A 939 -53.45 18.95 -29.53
CA LEU A 939 -52.94 19.68 -28.37
C LEU A 939 -51.61 20.37 -28.66
N THR A 940 -51.54 21.69 -28.45
CA THR A 940 -50.28 22.43 -28.40
C THR A 940 -49.51 22.07 -27.11
N ILE A 941 -48.44 21.30 -27.23
CA ILE A 941 -47.53 20.98 -26.12
C ILE A 941 -46.29 21.88 -26.23
N PRO A 942 -45.92 22.65 -25.18
CA PRO A 942 -44.78 23.57 -25.23
C PRO A 942 -43.45 22.83 -25.42
N ALA A 943 -42.41 23.53 -25.87
CA ALA A 943 -41.05 23.01 -25.91
C ALA A 943 -40.61 22.52 -24.51
N HIS A 944 -39.87 21.42 -24.46
CA HIS A 944 -39.34 20.82 -23.25
C HIS A 944 -40.36 20.56 -22.13
N GLY A 945 -41.62 20.25 -22.47
CA GLY A 945 -42.73 20.25 -21.52
C GLY A 945 -43.76 19.15 -21.73
N CYS A 946 -44.57 18.94 -20.68
CA CYS A 946 -45.66 17.96 -20.66
C CYS A 946 -47.02 18.59 -20.30
N ARG A 947 -48.06 17.76 -20.42
CA ARG A 947 -49.39 17.95 -19.84
C ARG A 947 -49.83 16.64 -19.22
N VAL A 948 -50.39 16.68 -18.02
CA VAL A 948 -50.99 15.53 -17.32
C VAL A 948 -52.47 15.82 -17.13
N TYR A 949 -53.34 15.15 -17.88
CA TYR A 949 -54.79 15.31 -17.82
C TYR A 949 -55.44 14.19 -17.01
N THR A 950 -56.47 14.53 -16.23
CA THR A 950 -57.28 13.63 -15.41
C THR A 950 -58.77 13.92 -15.62
N ASN A 951 -59.66 12.94 -15.45
CA ASN A 951 -61.12 13.11 -15.67
C ASN A 951 -61.95 13.24 -14.37
N PHE A 952 -61.30 13.63 -13.26
CA PHE A 952 -61.86 13.72 -11.91
C PHE A 952 -61.50 15.04 -11.22
#